data_AF-A0A833SHD2-F1
#
_entry.id   AF-A0A833SHD2-F1
#
_cell.length_a   1.000
_cell.length_b   1.000
_cell.length_c   1.000
_cell.angle_alpha   90.00
_cell.angle_beta   90.00
_cell.angle_gamma   90.00
#
_symmetry.space_group_name_H-M   'P 1'
#
loop_
_entity.id
_entity.type
_entity.pdbx_description
1 polymer ?
#
loop_
_entity_poly.entity_id
_entity_poly.type
_entity_poly.pdbx_seq_one_letter_code
_entity_poly.pdbx_strand_id
1 'polypeptide(L)'
;MVKLFCCIVGVAGSAFSVEVNEGKTVDDLKEAIKAKKTNDFKEVDADKLQLFLAKKGDAWLRDNEDLDTLLQSEIAFSSYLHMRASWKLSKPTLFGPDVSLGEDVVHVLVVVPVGAGVGVGQDVSMDVPAAVPMGPNVNLSSCEDLLAFLENDMINKEAIVSRPHILGADKLQFRLVGREKALMKAAKCFRNIIARSGTAGTDRTKQVVPVCSGISGLGKTRMLEEGGTILQEMGLDPDHVVRVIVPYYNGFSPQPVEETMPIAASFSWRLLYRFFLDKNCALAFDKWFKLRLPRNGGRLTLSDAIEVIDRKLRRPVHGKEKLYLFVGVDEYQKIEKVNAPRSDPDSSLLGELVEAIVAFLCTKSSNLVVLPMFAGTDLGVIANSLNYVTERLPMTLLTLDQVFTFVESNADFAMLLRQPQARRHLFMLGGVPRWVVEYLLELRSCLQGGVVSLENINNCYDDVWTNFVDYYLRSPLVDLQTLVRLAAFAVSGVTVSPISTIDGRLKWSRLRDSSLCLLSPRKSSTCDVRVPYTLLMNIGSTKSLATRAERDFATALNDMSEMVDSTMFALQPWQSWEMFGACFYAVRINALLVLGHSTATLGDLLPGARMSEETRQISVKLVPSRVVRCAEAFGSLTPQLISNKFNQQEKYNWTSSGCIAVNGDGGAGVDIFFALNDAVTDNVVVFVDQRKRQFGKFQPCHAKEYLGKLSVCPDFLVARGARLVRGVLNCVSLSNLATYDVPHDCFLLSRNESEQFHGTLAYHPACTPFISVDSACQTALKSLLRGTMKAVDEAAEAIVKKRNEPSGGFRNSEDVRSFIEVKRLGVTFDDEFAEFSS
;
A
#
# COMPACT_ATOMS: atom_id res chain seq x y z
N MET A 1 52.45 11.03 -0.95
CA MET A 1 51.81 10.15 0.06
C MET A 1 50.43 10.70 0.32
N VAL A 2 49.43 9.83 0.48
CA VAL A 2 48.06 10.20 0.84
C VAL A 2 47.78 9.80 2.28
N LYS A 3 47.08 10.66 3.01
CA LYS A 3 46.64 10.41 4.38
C LYS A 3 45.17 10.02 4.35
N LEU A 4 44.87 8.78 4.74
CA LEU A 4 43.53 8.22 4.73
C LEU A 4 43.05 7.99 6.16
N PHE A 5 41.82 8.39 6.46
CA PHE A 5 41.16 8.06 7.73
C PHE A 5 40.39 6.75 7.61
N CYS A 6 40.66 5.84 8.55
CA CYS A 6 40.14 4.48 8.62
C CYS A 6 39.33 4.28 9.90
N CYS A 7 38.21 3.55 9.84
CA CYS A 7 37.47 3.11 11.03
C CYS A 7 37.35 1.59 11.08
N ILE A 8 37.42 1.03 12.28
CA ILE A 8 37.21 -0.41 12.52
C ILE A 8 35.72 -0.67 12.70
N VAL A 9 35.16 -1.49 11.83
CA VAL A 9 33.75 -1.91 11.92
C VAL A 9 33.54 -2.75 13.17
N GLY A 10 32.47 -2.44 13.92
CA GLY A 10 32.16 -3.05 15.22
C GLY A 10 32.76 -2.31 16.42
N VAL A 11 33.57 -1.28 16.21
CA VAL A 11 34.20 -0.50 17.29
C VAL A 11 33.88 0.99 17.10
N ALA A 12 32.99 1.52 17.96
CA ALA A 12 32.66 2.95 17.96
C ALA A 12 33.88 3.80 18.35
N GLY A 13 34.00 5.00 17.77
CA GLY A 13 35.08 5.95 18.00
C GLY A 13 36.45 5.47 17.52
N SER A 14 36.49 4.53 16.56
CA SER A 14 37.73 3.86 16.13
C SER A 14 38.46 4.56 14.99
N ALA A 15 38.17 5.82 14.68
CA ALA A 15 38.82 6.55 13.59
C ALA A 15 40.33 6.73 13.82
N PHE A 16 41.15 6.39 12.83
CA PHE A 16 42.60 6.61 12.84
C PHE A 16 43.14 6.89 11.44
N SER A 17 44.25 7.64 11.35
CA SER A 17 44.87 7.94 10.06
C SER A 17 46.03 7.01 9.71
N VAL A 18 46.13 6.67 8.43
CA VAL A 18 47.23 5.90 7.83
C VAL A 18 47.80 6.68 6.66
N GLU A 19 49.12 6.77 6.57
CA GLU A 19 49.83 7.38 5.45
C GLU A 19 50.40 6.29 4.55
N VAL A 20 50.07 6.36 3.26
CA VAL A 20 50.50 5.39 2.25
C VAL A 20 50.82 6.08 0.93
N ASN A 21 51.70 5.51 0.13
CA ASN A 21 51.97 6.04 -1.21
C ASN A 21 50.82 5.65 -2.16
N GLU A 22 50.20 6.62 -2.83
CA GLU A 22 49.07 6.39 -3.75
C GLU A 22 49.40 5.46 -4.94
N GLY A 23 50.68 5.35 -5.32
CA GLY A 23 51.13 4.40 -6.35
C GLY A 23 51.13 2.93 -5.90
N LYS A 24 50.89 2.67 -4.61
CA LYS A 24 50.83 1.34 -4.01
C LYS A 24 49.44 0.70 -4.14
N THR A 25 49.34 -0.56 -3.74
CA THR A 25 48.12 -1.35 -3.84
C THR A 25 47.31 -1.31 -2.55
N VAL A 26 46.07 -1.81 -2.62
CA VAL A 26 45.23 -2.03 -1.43
C VAL A 26 45.87 -3.05 -0.48
N ASP A 27 46.65 -4.00 -1.00
CA ASP A 27 47.44 -4.93 -0.18
C ASP A 27 48.47 -4.19 0.69
N ASP A 28 49.25 -3.28 0.09
CA ASP A 28 50.17 -2.42 0.84
C ASP A 28 49.44 -1.56 1.91
N LEU A 29 48.19 -1.13 1.63
CA LEU A 29 47.36 -0.40 2.58
C LEU A 29 46.92 -1.27 3.76
N LYS A 30 46.59 -2.55 3.54
CA LYS A 30 46.27 -3.49 4.62
C LYS A 30 47.46 -3.68 5.57
N GLU A 31 48.67 -3.84 5.01
CA GLU A 31 49.91 -3.92 5.80
C GLU A 31 50.15 -2.65 6.61
N ALA A 32 49.96 -1.46 5.99
CA ALA A 32 50.09 -0.18 6.69
C ALA A 32 49.07 -0.01 7.83
N ILE A 33 47.82 -0.44 7.62
CA ILE A 33 46.77 -0.45 8.65
C ILE A 33 47.16 -1.37 9.82
N LYS A 34 47.60 -2.60 9.52
CA LYS A 34 48.03 -3.56 10.54
C LYS A 34 49.19 -3.01 11.36
N ALA A 35 50.22 -2.46 10.71
CA ALA A 35 51.36 -1.86 11.38
C ALA A 35 50.94 -0.69 12.29
N LYS A 36 50.02 0.17 11.83
CA LYS A 36 49.52 1.32 12.60
C LYS A 36 48.75 0.92 13.87
N LYS A 37 48.04 -0.21 13.83
CA LYS A 37 47.19 -0.73 14.92
C LYS A 37 47.61 -2.16 15.32
N THR A 38 48.91 -2.34 15.58
CA THR A 38 49.52 -3.66 15.80
C THR A 38 48.86 -4.46 16.94
N ASN A 39 48.40 -3.80 18.00
CA ASN A 39 47.72 -4.49 19.12
C ASN A 39 46.30 -4.94 18.74
N ASP A 40 45.53 -4.07 18.06
CA ASP A 40 44.15 -4.36 17.64
C ASP A 40 44.10 -5.48 16.57
N PHE A 41 45.20 -5.66 15.82
CA PHE A 41 45.33 -6.67 14.75
C PHE A 41 46.42 -7.72 15.01
N LYS A 42 46.80 -7.94 16.27
CA LYS A 42 47.93 -8.82 16.65
C LYS A 42 47.75 -10.27 16.15
N GLU A 43 46.52 -10.75 16.14
CA GLU A 43 46.17 -12.13 15.76
C GLU A 43 45.59 -12.25 14.34
N VAL A 44 45.66 -11.17 13.54
CA VAL A 44 45.04 -11.11 12.21
C VAL A 44 46.12 -10.80 11.18
N ASP A 45 46.28 -11.69 10.20
CA ASP A 45 47.17 -11.43 9.06
C ASP A 45 46.63 -10.27 8.23
N ALA A 46 47.51 -9.41 7.69
CA ALA A 46 47.08 -8.18 7.02
C ALA A 46 46.19 -8.50 5.80
N ASP A 47 46.52 -9.56 5.06
CA ASP A 47 45.77 -10.06 3.90
C ASP A 47 44.31 -10.42 4.25
N LYS A 48 44.06 -10.86 5.49
CA LYS A 48 42.73 -11.19 6.01
C LYS A 48 41.86 -9.97 6.27
N LEU A 49 42.42 -8.77 6.46
CA LEU A 49 41.61 -7.56 6.63
C LEU A 49 40.75 -7.31 5.40
N GLN A 50 39.46 -7.06 5.58
CA GLN A 50 38.56 -6.64 4.49
C GLN A 50 38.40 -5.12 4.53
N LEU A 51 38.67 -4.46 3.39
CA LEU A 51 38.61 -3.01 3.28
C LEU A 51 37.45 -2.60 2.37
N PHE A 52 36.66 -1.63 2.81
CA PHE A 52 35.58 -1.06 2.04
C PHE A 52 35.77 0.45 1.88
N LEU A 53 35.44 0.97 0.70
CA LEU A 53 35.47 2.40 0.45
C LEU A 53 34.29 3.06 1.18
N ALA A 54 34.57 3.99 2.09
CA ALA A 54 33.57 4.69 2.89
C ALA A 54 32.85 5.80 2.10
N LYS A 55 32.49 5.52 0.85
CA LYS A 55 31.87 6.44 -0.09
C LYS A 55 30.57 5.85 -0.65
N LYS A 56 29.49 6.64 -0.64
CA LYS A 56 28.19 6.30 -1.27
C LYS A 56 27.87 7.33 -2.34
N GLY A 57 27.89 6.90 -3.60
CA GLY A 57 27.87 7.84 -4.73
C GLY A 57 29.11 8.74 -4.69
N ASP A 58 28.89 10.06 -4.72
CA ASP A 58 29.98 11.05 -4.69
C ASP A 58 30.33 11.58 -3.28
N ALA A 59 29.65 11.13 -2.22
CA ALA A 59 29.83 11.61 -0.85
C ALA A 59 30.57 10.61 0.06
N TRP A 60 31.52 11.12 0.86
CA TRP A 60 32.21 10.37 1.92
C TRP A 60 31.37 10.27 3.20
N LEU A 61 31.62 9.23 4.00
CA LEU A 61 31.04 9.12 5.33
C LEU A 61 31.68 10.14 6.27
N ARG A 62 30.85 10.89 6.99
CA ARG A 62 31.30 11.83 8.02
C ARG A 62 31.71 11.08 9.29
N ASP A 63 32.71 11.60 9.97
CA ASP A 63 33.14 11.13 11.29
C ASP A 63 32.28 11.82 12.38
N ASN A 64 31.10 11.26 12.65
CA ASN A 64 30.13 11.80 13.61
C ASN A 64 29.42 10.68 14.41
N GLU A 65 28.56 11.03 15.37
CA GLU A 65 27.87 10.06 16.24
C GLU A 65 26.97 9.05 15.46
N ASP A 66 26.51 9.42 14.26
CA ASP A 66 25.77 8.53 13.37
C ASP A 66 26.66 7.42 12.80
N LEU A 67 27.95 7.70 12.56
CA LEU A 67 28.93 6.71 12.12
C LEU A 67 29.15 5.65 13.19
N ASP A 68 29.19 6.03 14.47
CA ASP A 68 29.37 5.09 15.58
C ASP A 68 28.18 4.12 15.71
N THR A 69 26.97 4.64 15.52
CA THR A 69 25.74 3.84 15.46
C THR A 69 25.76 2.90 14.26
N LEU A 70 26.27 3.37 13.11
CA LEU A 70 26.42 2.56 11.89
C LEU A 70 27.47 1.46 12.08
N LEU A 71 28.64 1.77 12.65
CA LEU A 71 29.74 0.83 12.93
C LEU A 71 29.31 -0.33 13.83
N GLN A 72 28.33 -0.12 14.72
CA GLN A 72 27.79 -1.15 15.61
C GLN A 72 26.63 -1.96 15.00
N SER A 73 26.11 -1.58 13.84
CA SER A 73 25.03 -2.29 13.15
C SER A 73 25.61 -3.36 12.20
N GLU A 74 25.44 -4.65 12.52
CA GLU A 74 26.02 -5.78 11.74
C GLU A 74 25.51 -5.89 10.27
N ILE A 75 24.55 -5.04 9.84
CA ILE A 75 23.76 -5.22 8.61
C ILE A 75 24.15 -4.24 7.48
N ALA A 76 24.94 -3.18 7.73
CA ALA A 76 24.97 -2.02 6.83
C ALA A 76 26.15 -1.92 5.82
N PHE A 77 27.11 -2.84 5.82
CA PHE A 77 28.38 -2.63 5.07
C PHE A 77 28.45 -3.23 3.67
N SER A 78 27.55 -4.17 3.33
CA SER A 78 27.49 -4.78 1.99
C SER A 78 27.15 -3.80 0.86
N SER A 79 26.63 -2.62 1.22
CA SER A 79 26.33 -1.51 0.30
C SER A 79 27.55 -0.66 -0.09
N TYR A 80 28.71 -0.84 0.55
CA TYR A 80 29.94 -0.12 0.23
C TYR A 80 30.84 -0.93 -0.71
N LEU A 81 31.65 -0.24 -1.50
CA LEU A 81 32.52 -0.88 -2.47
C LEU A 81 33.65 -1.65 -1.76
N HIS A 82 33.64 -2.97 -1.88
CA HIS A 82 34.73 -3.83 -1.40
C HIS A 82 36.00 -3.60 -2.24
N MET A 83 37.11 -3.26 -1.58
CA MET A 83 38.39 -2.93 -2.20
C MET A 83 39.22 -4.21 -2.39
N ARG A 84 39.54 -4.55 -3.65
CA ARG A 84 40.37 -5.73 -3.95
C ARG A 84 41.85 -5.43 -3.74
N ALA A 85 42.58 -6.37 -3.12
CA ALA A 85 43.99 -6.23 -2.73
C ALA A 85 44.90 -5.78 -3.89
N SER A 86 44.68 -6.28 -5.11
CA SER A 86 45.49 -5.95 -6.29
C SER A 86 45.23 -4.56 -6.90
N TRP A 87 44.23 -3.81 -6.42
CA TRP A 87 43.92 -2.48 -6.96
C TRP A 87 44.94 -1.44 -6.49
N LYS A 88 45.39 -0.57 -7.40
CA LYS A 88 46.21 0.59 -7.03
C LYS A 88 45.34 1.64 -6.34
N LEU A 89 45.87 2.29 -5.31
CA LEU A 89 45.16 3.33 -4.56
C LEU A 89 44.88 4.56 -5.44
N SER A 90 45.78 4.87 -6.38
CA SER A 90 45.62 5.94 -7.37
C SER A 90 44.56 5.67 -8.44
N LYS A 91 43.82 4.56 -8.36
CA LYS A 91 42.69 4.29 -9.26
C LYS A 91 41.63 5.41 -9.10
N PRO A 92 41.07 5.97 -10.19
CA PRO A 92 40.09 7.06 -10.11
C PRO A 92 38.85 6.73 -9.27
N THR A 93 38.47 5.46 -9.20
CA THR A 93 37.34 4.98 -8.38
C THR A 93 37.67 4.83 -6.88
N LEU A 94 38.92 5.10 -6.47
CA LEU A 94 39.40 5.05 -5.09
C LEU A 94 39.92 6.43 -4.67
N PHE A 95 41.23 6.64 -4.70
CA PHE A 95 41.94 7.84 -4.21
C PHE A 95 42.86 8.40 -5.30
N GLY A 96 42.40 8.39 -6.56
CA GLY A 96 43.15 8.96 -7.69
C GLY A 96 43.38 10.48 -7.56
N PRO A 97 44.27 11.05 -8.39
CA PRO A 97 44.75 12.43 -8.26
C PRO A 97 43.66 13.52 -8.35
N ASP A 98 42.50 13.20 -8.92
CA ASP A 98 41.35 14.12 -9.05
C ASP A 98 40.29 13.94 -7.93
N VAL A 99 40.54 13.08 -6.95
CA VAL A 99 39.58 12.78 -5.87
C VAL A 99 39.84 13.69 -4.66
N SER A 100 38.89 14.58 -4.35
CA SER A 100 38.91 15.32 -3.09
C SER A 100 38.58 14.39 -1.92
N LEU A 101 39.51 14.28 -0.97
CA LEU A 101 39.36 13.44 0.22
C LEU A 101 38.44 14.07 1.28
N GLY A 102 38.20 15.39 1.22
CA GLY A 102 37.33 16.08 2.18
C GLY A 102 37.95 16.21 3.59
N GLU A 103 37.30 17.01 4.44
CA GLU A 103 37.64 17.18 5.86
C GLU A 103 36.57 16.51 6.74
N ASP A 104 36.94 16.04 7.93
CA ASP A 104 36.06 15.39 8.91
C ASP A 104 35.28 14.17 8.38
N VAL A 105 35.94 13.38 7.53
CA VAL A 105 35.36 12.20 6.87
C VAL A 105 36.26 10.97 6.96
N VAL A 106 35.61 9.81 6.91
CA VAL A 106 36.24 8.50 6.87
C VAL A 106 36.31 8.02 5.43
N HIS A 107 37.45 7.42 5.08
CA HIS A 107 37.78 7.02 3.72
C HIS A 107 37.71 5.50 3.54
N VAL A 108 38.09 4.76 4.58
CA VAL A 108 38.19 3.30 4.55
C VAL A 108 37.52 2.71 5.78
N LEU A 109 36.65 1.73 5.57
CA LEU A 109 36.11 0.88 6.64
C LEU A 109 36.92 -0.42 6.69
N VAL A 110 37.44 -0.75 7.86
CA VAL A 110 38.28 -1.91 8.13
C VAL A 110 37.44 -2.96 8.86
N VAL A 111 37.25 -4.11 8.22
CA VAL A 111 36.52 -5.24 8.78
C VAL A 111 37.52 -6.36 9.11
N VAL A 112 37.44 -6.86 10.34
CA VAL A 112 38.25 -7.99 10.83
C VAL A 112 37.42 -9.27 10.69
N PRO A 113 37.87 -10.27 9.91
CA PRO A 113 37.16 -11.55 9.83
C PRO A 113 37.23 -12.31 11.16
N VAL A 114 36.11 -12.86 11.60
CA VAL A 114 36.05 -13.67 12.82
C VAL A 114 36.60 -15.07 12.53
N GLY A 115 37.80 -15.36 13.03
CA GLY A 115 38.41 -16.70 13.02
C GLY A 115 39.75 -16.78 12.29
N ALA A 116 40.84 -16.32 12.92
CA ALA A 116 42.21 -16.57 12.47
C ALA A 116 42.90 -17.54 13.43
N GLY A 117 42.82 -18.84 13.11
CA GLY A 117 43.53 -19.91 13.82
C GLY A 117 43.78 -21.10 12.89
N VAL A 118 44.98 -21.12 12.32
CA VAL A 118 45.73 -22.26 11.73
C VAL A 118 45.29 -22.83 10.35
N GLY A 119 46.15 -22.60 9.34
CA GLY A 119 46.76 -23.66 8.50
C GLY A 119 46.04 -24.11 7.21
N VAL A 120 46.50 -23.57 6.07
CA VAL A 120 46.01 -23.82 4.70
C VAL A 120 46.55 -25.13 4.10
N GLY A 121 45.70 -25.81 3.32
CA GLY A 121 46.08 -26.70 2.22
C GLY A 121 45.14 -26.55 1.03
N GLN A 122 45.59 -25.77 0.03
CA GLN A 122 45.17 -25.69 -1.39
C GLN A 122 43.79 -25.14 -1.77
N ASP A 123 43.84 -24.09 -2.60
CA ASP A 123 42.78 -23.65 -3.50
C ASP A 123 42.36 -24.78 -4.46
N VAL A 124 41.17 -25.29 -4.22
CA VAL A 124 40.28 -25.90 -5.21
C VAL A 124 38.95 -25.16 -5.06
N SER A 125 38.32 -24.80 -6.17
CA SER A 125 36.92 -24.37 -6.18
C SER A 125 36.06 -25.46 -5.51
N MET A 126 35.70 -25.27 -4.24
CA MET A 126 34.84 -26.16 -3.49
C MET A 126 33.79 -25.32 -2.76
N ASP A 127 32.54 -25.75 -2.90
CA ASP A 127 31.38 -25.26 -2.16
C ASP A 127 31.76 -24.93 -0.71
N VAL A 128 31.54 -23.68 -0.28
CA VAL A 128 31.54 -23.35 1.14
C VAL A 128 30.51 -24.29 1.77
N PRO A 129 30.87 -25.15 2.74
CA PRO A 129 29.90 -26.05 3.34
C PRO A 129 28.76 -25.22 3.89
N ALA A 130 27.52 -25.51 3.46
CA ALA A 130 26.33 -24.93 4.07
C ALA A 130 26.49 -25.00 5.59
N ALA A 131 26.26 -23.89 6.30
CA ALA A 131 26.41 -23.87 7.76
C ALA A 131 25.58 -25.03 8.34
N VAL A 132 26.20 -26.01 9.00
CA VAL A 132 25.47 -27.19 9.48
C VAL A 132 24.94 -26.90 10.89
N PRO A 133 23.75 -27.38 11.27
CA PRO A 133 23.28 -27.23 12.65
C PRO A 133 24.29 -27.85 13.63
N MET A 134 24.65 -27.12 14.69
CA MET A 134 25.75 -27.50 15.59
C MET A 134 25.28 -28.04 16.95
N GLY A 135 23.99 -27.91 17.26
CA GLY A 135 23.39 -28.31 18.53
C GLY A 135 23.41 -29.82 18.79
N PRO A 136 23.09 -30.25 20.03
CA PRO A 136 23.04 -31.67 20.37
C PRO A 136 21.98 -32.40 19.54
N ASN A 137 22.16 -33.71 19.33
CA ASN A 137 21.10 -34.53 18.76
C ASN A 137 19.93 -34.61 19.76
N VAL A 138 18.71 -34.49 19.24
CA VAL A 138 17.47 -34.61 20.03
C VAL A 138 16.63 -35.73 19.45
N ASN A 139 15.96 -36.52 20.28
CA ASN A 139 15.02 -37.52 19.79
C ASN A 139 13.73 -36.82 19.29
N LEU A 140 13.71 -36.41 18.02
CA LEU A 140 12.66 -35.56 17.45
C LEU A 140 11.29 -36.23 17.36
N SER A 141 11.23 -37.56 17.36
CA SER A 141 9.98 -38.34 17.41
C SER A 141 9.42 -38.52 18.82
N SER A 142 10.17 -38.11 19.86
CA SER A 142 9.71 -38.14 21.25
C SER A 142 9.27 -36.75 21.67
N CYS A 143 7.95 -36.58 21.83
CA CYS A 143 7.36 -35.32 22.27
C CYS A 143 7.97 -34.83 23.59
N GLU A 144 8.25 -35.74 24.53
CA GLU A 144 8.86 -35.39 25.83
C GLU A 144 10.33 -34.95 25.69
N ASP A 145 11.12 -35.63 24.85
CA ASP A 145 12.54 -35.27 24.66
C ASP A 145 12.68 -33.93 23.93
N LEU A 146 11.84 -33.70 22.91
CA LEU A 146 11.83 -32.44 22.16
C LEU A 146 11.33 -31.29 23.03
N LEU A 147 10.30 -31.51 23.85
CA LEU A 147 9.82 -30.51 24.80
C LEU A 147 10.88 -30.19 25.87
N ALA A 148 11.51 -31.21 26.45
CA ALA A 148 12.58 -31.03 27.44
C ALA A 148 13.78 -30.27 26.85
N PHE A 149 14.13 -30.53 25.58
CA PHE A 149 15.17 -29.79 24.88
C PHE A 149 14.83 -28.29 24.77
N LEU A 150 13.61 -27.95 24.34
CA LEU A 150 13.17 -26.55 24.24
C LEU A 150 13.12 -25.88 25.63
N GLU A 151 12.60 -26.58 26.64
CA GLU A 151 12.49 -26.07 28.02
C GLU A 151 13.84 -25.84 28.69
N ASN A 152 14.90 -26.53 28.26
CA ASN A 152 16.24 -26.27 28.78
C ASN A 152 16.81 -24.92 28.34
N ASP A 153 16.38 -24.41 27.18
CA ASP A 153 16.80 -23.10 26.67
C ASP A 153 15.81 -21.98 27.06
N MET A 154 14.69 -22.32 27.72
CA MET A 154 13.72 -21.36 28.24
C MET A 154 14.19 -20.74 29.56
N ILE A 155 14.06 -19.42 29.67
CA ILE A 155 14.29 -18.66 30.92
C ILE A 155 13.20 -18.98 31.94
N ASN A 156 11.93 -18.87 31.53
CA ASN A 156 10.79 -19.33 32.31
C ASN A 156 10.20 -20.57 31.65
N LYS A 157 10.48 -21.75 32.23
CA LYS A 157 10.02 -23.03 31.70
C LYS A 157 8.50 -23.17 31.70
N GLU A 158 7.77 -22.55 32.61
CA GLU A 158 6.31 -22.70 32.70
C GLU A 158 5.53 -21.78 31.76
N ALA A 159 6.17 -20.73 31.23
CA ALA A 159 5.49 -19.73 30.42
C ALA A 159 4.97 -20.29 29.09
N ILE A 160 3.72 -19.95 28.73
CA ILE A 160 3.21 -20.02 27.36
C ILE A 160 3.56 -18.69 26.70
N VAL A 161 4.63 -18.68 25.90
CA VAL A 161 5.22 -17.45 25.36
C VAL A 161 4.50 -16.98 24.10
N SER A 162 4.13 -17.93 23.21
CA SER A 162 3.32 -17.78 21.99
C SER A 162 3.31 -16.35 21.43
N ARG A 163 4.30 -15.99 20.61
CA ARG A 163 4.45 -14.60 20.13
C ARG A 163 3.43 -14.25 19.03
N PRO A 164 2.37 -13.48 19.34
CA PRO A 164 1.33 -13.17 18.36
C PRO A 164 1.57 -11.84 17.66
N HIS A 165 2.64 -11.13 18.01
CA HIS A 165 2.91 -9.77 17.57
C HIS A 165 4.26 -9.67 16.87
N ILE A 166 4.27 -8.89 15.79
CA ILE A 166 5.46 -8.36 15.12
C ILE A 166 5.50 -6.84 15.24
N LEU A 167 4.34 -6.19 15.18
CA LEU A 167 4.22 -4.74 15.28
C LEU A 167 4.30 -4.27 16.75
N GLY A 168 4.87 -3.09 16.94
CA GLY A 168 4.88 -2.40 18.25
C GLY A 168 3.48 -1.95 18.68
N ALA A 169 3.27 -1.79 19.98
CA ALA A 169 1.99 -1.37 20.56
C ALA A 169 1.55 0.02 20.02
N ASP A 170 2.49 0.90 19.76
CA ASP A 170 2.32 2.20 19.13
C ASP A 170 1.76 2.12 17.70
N LYS A 171 2.06 1.06 16.94
CA LYS A 171 1.46 0.85 15.62
C LYS A 171 0.10 0.17 15.73
N LEU A 172 -0.07 -0.68 16.74
CA LEU A 172 -1.31 -1.42 17.00
C LEU A 172 -2.45 -0.55 17.55
N GLN A 173 -2.15 0.62 18.14
CA GLN A 173 -3.17 1.55 18.63
C GLN A 173 -4.15 2.04 17.55
N PHE A 174 -3.75 2.05 16.27
CA PHE A 174 -4.61 2.48 15.17
C PHE A 174 -5.54 1.35 14.72
N ARG A 175 -6.84 1.47 14.99
CA ARG A 175 -7.84 0.50 14.50
C ARG A 175 -8.25 0.83 13.06
N LEU A 176 -7.48 0.34 12.08
CA LEU A 176 -7.74 0.59 10.65
C LEU A 176 -9.15 0.16 10.19
N VAL A 177 -9.96 1.08 9.67
CA VAL A 177 -11.33 0.78 9.19
C VAL A 177 -11.30 0.25 7.76
N GLY A 178 -12.31 -0.53 7.35
CA GLY A 178 -12.43 -1.06 5.98
C GLY A 178 -11.90 -2.49 5.81
N ARG A 179 -11.42 -3.09 6.91
CA ARG A 179 -10.86 -4.46 6.94
C ARG A 179 -11.91 -5.55 7.13
N GLU A 180 -13.16 -5.18 7.41
CA GLU A 180 -14.24 -6.09 7.82
C GLU A 180 -14.52 -7.15 6.76
N LYS A 181 -14.49 -6.78 5.48
CA LYS A 181 -14.65 -7.73 4.37
C LYS A 181 -13.51 -8.77 4.33
N ALA A 182 -12.29 -8.36 4.67
CA ALA A 182 -11.15 -9.26 4.76
C ALA A 182 -11.26 -10.18 5.99
N LEU A 183 -11.69 -9.65 7.14
CA LEU A 183 -11.92 -10.43 8.37
C LEU A 183 -12.99 -11.50 8.14
N MET A 184 -14.15 -11.13 7.60
CA MET A 184 -15.23 -12.07 7.28
C MET A 184 -14.78 -13.17 6.30
N LYS A 185 -13.97 -12.83 5.30
CA LYS A 185 -13.46 -13.79 4.32
C LYS A 185 -12.43 -14.75 4.93
N ALA A 186 -11.54 -14.25 5.81
CA ALA A 186 -10.62 -15.08 6.57
C ALA A 186 -11.38 -16.02 7.52
N ALA A 187 -12.37 -15.50 8.28
CA ALA A 187 -13.23 -16.29 9.16
C ALA A 187 -13.97 -17.39 8.40
N LYS A 188 -14.45 -17.12 7.17
CA LYS A 188 -15.06 -18.13 6.30
C LYS A 188 -14.09 -19.26 5.96
N CYS A 189 -12.83 -18.93 5.65
CA CYS A 189 -11.80 -19.93 5.38
C CYS A 189 -11.52 -20.80 6.63
N PHE A 190 -11.37 -20.17 7.80
CA PHE A 190 -11.13 -20.90 9.05
C PHE A 190 -12.30 -21.78 9.47
N ARG A 191 -13.56 -21.32 9.33
CA ARG A 191 -14.74 -22.17 9.55
C ARG A 191 -14.73 -23.43 8.67
N ASN A 192 -14.30 -23.30 7.42
CA ASN A 192 -14.18 -24.43 6.50
C ASN A 192 -13.09 -25.42 6.97
N ILE A 193 -11.94 -24.93 7.45
CA ILE A 193 -10.87 -25.77 8.02
C ILE A 193 -11.37 -26.51 9.26
N ILE A 194 -12.02 -25.81 10.19
CA ILE A 194 -12.54 -26.39 11.45
C ILE A 194 -13.58 -27.48 11.18
N ALA A 195 -14.49 -27.26 10.22
CA ALA A 195 -15.54 -28.22 9.87
C ALA A 195 -14.97 -29.54 9.32
N ARG A 196 -13.72 -29.52 8.81
CA ARG A 196 -13.08 -30.67 8.14
C ARG A 196 -12.01 -31.35 8.98
N SER A 197 -11.55 -30.74 10.08
CA SER A 197 -10.45 -31.27 10.90
C SER A 197 -10.75 -32.61 11.60
N GLY A 198 -12.01 -33.05 11.62
CA GLY A 198 -12.44 -34.35 12.15
C GLY A 198 -12.59 -35.48 11.13
N THR A 199 -12.43 -35.22 9.82
CA THR A 199 -12.70 -36.19 8.74
C THR A 199 -11.41 -36.64 8.06
N ALA A 200 -11.02 -37.91 8.26
CA ALA A 200 -9.85 -38.51 7.62
C ALA A 200 -10.02 -38.58 6.09
N GLY A 201 -8.94 -38.32 5.35
CA GLY A 201 -8.94 -38.41 3.88
C GLY A 201 -9.67 -37.26 3.19
N THR A 202 -9.75 -36.09 3.83
CA THR A 202 -10.33 -34.90 3.19
C THR A 202 -9.47 -34.43 2.02
N ASP A 203 -10.13 -34.18 0.90
CA ASP A 203 -9.54 -33.63 -0.32
C ASP A 203 -8.80 -32.31 -0.03
N ARG A 204 -7.50 -32.28 -0.36
CA ARG A 204 -6.60 -31.14 -0.11
C ARG A 204 -7.09 -29.85 -0.76
N THR A 205 -7.77 -29.94 -1.91
CA THR A 205 -8.31 -28.77 -2.62
C THR A 205 -9.47 -28.10 -1.88
N LYS A 206 -10.05 -28.77 -0.87
CA LYS A 206 -11.13 -28.23 -0.06
C LYS A 206 -10.65 -27.48 1.18
N GLN A 207 -9.36 -27.56 1.51
CA GLN A 207 -8.72 -26.77 2.57
C GLN A 207 -8.23 -25.44 1.98
N VAL A 208 -9.03 -24.39 2.14
CA VAL A 208 -8.77 -23.09 1.53
C VAL A 208 -7.97 -22.21 2.50
N VAL A 209 -6.76 -21.83 2.12
CA VAL A 209 -5.84 -21.04 2.96
C VAL A 209 -5.96 -19.54 2.65
N PRO A 210 -6.28 -18.67 3.64
CA PRO A 210 -6.37 -17.23 3.41
C PRO A 210 -4.99 -16.58 3.21
N VAL A 211 -4.90 -15.67 2.23
CA VAL A 211 -3.65 -14.98 1.85
C VAL A 211 -3.85 -13.46 1.74
N CYS A 212 -3.07 -12.69 2.47
CA CYS A 212 -2.90 -11.26 2.31
C CYS A 212 -1.82 -10.96 1.26
N SER A 213 -2.19 -10.29 0.18
CA SER A 213 -1.25 -9.89 -0.88
C SER A 213 -1.63 -8.56 -1.53
N GLY A 214 -0.63 -7.80 -1.97
CA GLY A 214 -0.76 -6.48 -2.58
C GLY A 214 0.43 -5.59 -2.28
N ILE A 215 0.27 -4.29 -2.52
CA ILE A 215 1.34 -3.29 -2.40
C ILE A 215 2.02 -3.29 -1.02
N SER A 216 3.28 -2.87 -0.97
CA SER A 216 3.97 -2.64 0.30
C SER A 216 3.23 -1.60 1.13
N GLY A 217 3.13 -1.81 2.45
CA GLY A 217 2.42 -0.89 3.35
C GLY A 217 0.88 -1.04 3.39
N LEU A 218 0.27 -1.95 2.62
CA LEU A 218 -1.19 -2.17 2.56
C LEU A 218 -1.83 -2.78 3.83
N GLY A 219 -1.08 -2.90 4.93
CA GLY A 219 -1.61 -3.50 6.18
C GLY A 219 -1.66 -5.03 6.20
N LYS A 220 -0.83 -5.71 5.41
CA LYS A 220 -0.80 -7.19 5.33
C LYS A 220 -0.36 -7.85 6.65
N THR A 221 0.79 -7.45 7.20
CA THR A 221 1.25 -7.86 8.54
C THR A 221 0.20 -7.51 9.59
N ARG A 222 -0.41 -6.32 9.50
CA ARG A 222 -1.47 -5.90 10.42
C ARG A 222 -2.66 -6.85 10.38
N MET A 223 -3.02 -7.39 9.22
CA MET A 223 -4.09 -8.39 9.12
C MET A 223 -3.75 -9.71 9.86
N LEU A 224 -2.47 -10.10 9.96
CA LEU A 224 -2.07 -11.24 10.79
C LEU A 224 -2.24 -10.96 12.28
N GLU A 225 -1.98 -9.73 12.72
CA GLU A 225 -2.21 -9.28 14.11
C GLU A 225 -3.69 -9.38 14.52
N GLU A 226 -4.60 -9.24 13.54
CA GLU A 226 -6.05 -9.37 13.73
C GLU A 226 -6.51 -10.85 13.88
N GLY A 227 -5.59 -11.82 13.86
CA GLY A 227 -5.91 -13.25 14.05
C GLY A 227 -6.79 -13.52 15.28
N GLY A 228 -6.59 -12.79 16.37
CA GLY A 228 -7.44 -12.91 17.57
C GLY A 228 -8.86 -12.40 17.34
N THR A 229 -9.00 -11.25 16.69
CA THR A 229 -10.30 -10.64 16.34
C THR A 229 -11.09 -11.54 15.40
N ILE A 230 -10.44 -12.12 14.38
CA ILE A 230 -11.08 -13.05 13.44
C ILE A 230 -11.68 -14.25 14.20
N LEU A 231 -10.93 -14.82 15.13
CA LEU A 231 -11.36 -16.01 15.88
C LEU A 231 -12.44 -15.67 16.92
N GLN A 232 -12.38 -14.49 17.53
CA GLN A 232 -13.43 -13.98 18.40
C GLN A 232 -14.75 -13.78 17.63
N GLU A 233 -14.70 -13.20 16.43
CA GLU A 233 -15.88 -13.04 15.55
C GLU A 233 -16.47 -14.38 15.09
N MET A 234 -15.68 -15.45 15.11
CA MET A 234 -16.16 -16.81 14.85
C MET A 234 -16.88 -17.44 16.05
N GLY A 235 -16.89 -16.78 17.21
CA GLY A 235 -17.47 -17.31 18.45
C GLY A 235 -16.60 -18.37 19.13
N LEU A 236 -15.29 -18.39 18.84
CA LEU A 236 -14.36 -19.27 19.54
C LEU A 236 -14.01 -18.69 20.91
N ASP A 237 -13.88 -19.57 21.90
CA ASP A 237 -13.45 -19.20 23.25
C ASP A 237 -12.01 -18.67 23.20
N PRO A 238 -11.75 -17.42 23.63
CA PRO A 238 -10.41 -16.85 23.70
C PRO A 238 -9.42 -17.70 24.52
N ASP A 239 -9.89 -18.40 25.55
CA ASP A 239 -9.03 -19.24 26.40
C ASP A 239 -8.58 -20.53 25.68
N HIS A 240 -9.26 -20.88 24.58
CA HIS A 240 -8.93 -22.03 23.74
C HIS A 240 -8.17 -21.65 22.47
N VAL A 241 -7.80 -20.37 22.32
CA VAL A 241 -7.14 -19.83 21.13
C VAL A 241 -5.72 -19.41 21.45
N VAL A 242 -4.77 -19.95 20.69
CA VAL A 242 -3.35 -19.60 20.76
C VAL A 242 -2.90 -19.07 19.41
N ARG A 243 -2.00 -18.08 19.42
CA ARG A 243 -1.65 -17.32 18.22
C ARG A 243 -0.13 -17.16 18.12
N VAL A 244 0.42 -17.57 16.99
CA VAL A 244 1.83 -17.36 16.67
C VAL A 244 1.95 -16.75 15.29
N ILE A 245 2.80 -15.72 15.17
CA ILE A 245 3.22 -15.22 13.87
C ILE A 245 4.70 -15.56 13.66
N VAL A 246 5.00 -16.15 12.50
CA VAL A 246 6.32 -16.59 12.03
C VAL A 246 6.79 -15.66 10.90
N PRO A 247 7.62 -14.65 11.19
CA PRO A 247 8.16 -13.73 10.18
C PRO A 247 9.41 -14.29 9.48
N TYR A 248 9.65 -13.82 8.24
CA TYR A 248 10.90 -14.00 7.49
C TYR A 248 11.69 -12.69 7.31
N TYR A 249 11.57 -11.77 8.28
CA TYR A 249 12.18 -10.43 8.27
C TYR A 249 12.34 -9.90 9.71
N ASN A 250 12.85 -8.66 9.89
CA ASN A 250 12.95 -7.99 11.19
C ASN A 250 13.63 -8.83 12.28
N GLY A 251 14.86 -9.28 12.02
CA GLY A 251 15.60 -10.17 12.93
C GLY A 251 15.30 -11.67 12.77
N PHE A 252 14.38 -12.02 11.87
CA PHE A 252 14.05 -13.41 11.52
C PHE A 252 14.31 -13.72 10.04
N SER A 253 15.29 -13.03 9.44
CA SER A 253 15.73 -13.31 8.06
C SER A 253 16.16 -14.78 7.92
N PRO A 254 16.08 -15.37 6.72
CA PRO A 254 16.66 -16.69 6.43
C PRO A 254 18.10 -16.83 6.92
N GLN A 255 18.39 -17.93 7.60
CA GLN A 255 19.70 -18.27 8.15
C GLN A 255 20.37 -19.33 7.26
N PRO A 256 21.70 -19.27 7.06
CA PRO A 256 22.44 -20.24 6.25
C PRO A 256 22.24 -21.70 6.68
N VAL A 257 21.96 -21.92 7.97
CA VAL A 257 21.76 -23.28 8.52
C VAL A 257 20.52 -23.98 7.97
N GLU A 258 19.53 -23.20 7.56
CA GLU A 258 18.26 -23.70 7.04
C GLU A 258 18.41 -24.32 5.64
N GLU A 259 19.48 -23.99 4.90
CA GLU A 259 19.80 -24.57 3.58
C GLU A 259 20.05 -26.09 3.65
N THR A 260 20.33 -26.60 4.84
CA THR A 260 20.64 -28.03 5.08
C THR A 260 19.42 -28.90 5.37
N MET A 261 18.21 -28.31 5.40
CA MET A 261 16.99 -29.03 5.78
C MET A 261 15.78 -28.69 4.93
N PRO A 262 14.81 -29.62 4.77
CA PRO A 262 13.57 -29.33 4.06
C PRO A 262 12.83 -28.12 4.64
N ILE A 263 12.12 -27.39 3.79
CA ILE A 263 11.44 -26.15 4.22
C ILE A 263 10.43 -26.39 5.34
N ALA A 264 9.76 -27.54 5.36
CA ALA A 264 8.84 -27.92 6.44
C ALA A 264 9.57 -28.06 7.80
N ALA A 265 10.80 -28.58 7.81
CA ALA A 265 11.60 -28.70 9.03
C ALA A 265 12.09 -27.33 9.50
N SER A 266 12.62 -26.50 8.59
CA SER A 266 13.00 -25.11 8.89
C SER A 266 11.82 -24.33 9.49
N PHE A 267 10.65 -24.37 8.84
CA PHE A 267 9.46 -23.70 9.34
C PHE A 267 9.03 -24.22 10.71
N SER A 268 9.11 -25.53 10.94
CA SER A 268 8.78 -26.15 12.22
C SER A 268 9.68 -25.63 13.34
N TRP A 269 10.98 -25.50 13.11
CA TRP A 269 11.90 -24.89 14.08
C TRP A 269 11.62 -23.40 14.31
N ARG A 270 11.29 -22.64 13.26
CA ARG A 270 10.89 -21.23 13.38
C ARG A 270 9.62 -21.08 14.22
N LEU A 271 8.63 -21.96 13.99
CA LEU A 271 7.39 -22.01 14.76
C LEU A 271 7.66 -22.33 16.24
N LEU A 272 8.47 -23.36 16.52
CA LEU A 272 8.85 -23.73 17.89
C LEU A 272 9.62 -22.60 18.57
N TYR A 273 10.57 -21.96 17.89
CA TYR A 273 11.29 -20.80 18.45
C TYR A 273 10.33 -19.67 18.82
N ARG A 274 9.41 -19.30 17.91
CA ARG A 274 8.42 -18.24 18.15
C ARG A 274 7.40 -18.59 19.22
N PHE A 275 7.14 -19.88 19.44
CA PHE A 275 6.22 -20.36 20.46
C PHE A 275 6.87 -20.47 21.85
N PHE A 276 8.10 -20.97 21.95
CA PHE A 276 8.76 -21.32 23.22
C PHE A 276 9.85 -20.33 23.66
N LEU A 277 10.66 -19.85 22.73
CA LEU A 277 11.98 -19.28 23.02
C LEU A 277 12.07 -17.77 22.81
N ASP A 278 11.32 -17.21 21.89
CA ASP A 278 11.42 -15.80 21.56
C ASP A 278 11.11 -14.90 22.78
N LYS A 279 12.07 -14.03 23.15
CA LYS A 279 12.02 -13.21 24.39
C LYS A 279 11.80 -14.05 25.67
N ASN A 280 12.10 -15.35 25.62
CA ASN A 280 12.14 -16.30 26.73
C ASN A 280 13.39 -17.19 26.64
N CYS A 281 14.40 -16.76 25.91
CA CYS A 281 15.68 -17.42 25.74
C CYS A 281 16.76 -16.34 25.80
N ALA A 282 17.94 -16.69 26.30
CA ALA A 282 19.08 -15.78 26.34
C ALA A 282 19.66 -15.47 24.94
N LEU A 283 19.39 -16.33 23.96
CA LEU A 283 19.88 -16.19 22.59
C LEU A 283 18.79 -15.62 21.68
N ALA A 284 19.18 -14.66 20.86
CA ALA A 284 18.36 -14.19 19.75
C ALA A 284 18.24 -15.27 18.66
N PHE A 285 17.30 -15.09 17.74
CA PHE A 285 16.90 -16.11 16.75
C PHE A 285 18.07 -16.62 15.92
N ASP A 286 18.85 -15.71 15.34
CA ASP A 286 20.04 -15.99 14.53
C ASP A 286 21.10 -16.78 15.32
N LYS A 287 21.40 -16.34 16.55
CA LYS A 287 22.36 -17.01 17.43
C LYS A 287 21.87 -18.37 17.87
N TRP A 288 20.58 -18.51 18.19
CA TRP A 288 20.00 -19.79 18.58
C TRP A 288 20.01 -20.79 17.42
N PHE A 289 19.59 -20.37 16.21
CA PHE A 289 19.63 -21.20 15.01
C PHE A 289 21.06 -21.65 14.68
N LYS A 290 22.05 -20.77 14.86
CA LYS A 290 23.46 -21.10 14.62
C LYS A 290 24.04 -22.07 15.65
N LEU A 291 23.75 -21.86 16.94
CA LEU A 291 24.48 -22.52 18.03
C LEU A 291 23.73 -23.69 18.67
N ARG A 292 22.40 -23.68 18.64
CA ARG A 292 21.55 -24.59 19.42
C ARG A 292 20.71 -25.51 18.56
N LEU A 293 20.42 -25.14 17.31
CA LEU A 293 19.64 -25.97 16.40
C LEU A 293 20.25 -27.38 16.30
N PRO A 294 19.49 -28.46 16.58
CA PRO A 294 20.02 -29.81 16.61
C PRO A 294 20.65 -30.24 15.29
N ARG A 295 21.78 -30.98 15.35
CA ARG A 295 22.43 -31.59 14.17
C ARG A 295 21.48 -32.42 13.31
N ASN A 296 20.53 -33.11 13.95
CA ASN A 296 19.50 -33.89 13.28
C ASN A 296 18.20 -33.10 13.01
N GLY A 297 18.22 -31.78 13.19
CA GLY A 297 17.07 -30.88 13.13
C GLY A 297 16.32 -30.93 11.80
N GLY A 298 17.00 -31.25 10.69
CA GLY A 298 16.34 -31.41 9.38
C GLY A 298 15.38 -32.59 9.28
N ARG A 299 15.30 -33.46 10.30
CA ARG A 299 14.32 -34.55 10.38
C ARG A 299 13.03 -34.16 11.13
N LEU A 300 12.95 -32.95 11.68
CA LEU A 300 11.75 -32.50 12.41
C LEU A 300 10.57 -32.37 11.45
N THR A 301 9.44 -33.01 11.78
CA THR A 301 8.21 -32.84 11.00
C THR A 301 7.31 -31.76 11.60
N LEU A 302 6.42 -31.20 10.77
CA LEU A 302 5.39 -30.28 11.25
C LEU A 302 4.46 -30.94 12.28
N SER A 303 4.19 -32.24 12.11
CA SER A 303 3.35 -32.99 13.06
C SER A 303 3.98 -33.03 14.45
N ASP A 304 5.26 -33.38 14.54
CA ASP A 304 5.99 -33.45 15.82
C ASP A 304 6.05 -32.08 16.51
N ALA A 305 6.28 -31.02 15.72
CA ALA A 305 6.32 -29.65 16.25
C ALA A 305 4.95 -29.21 16.81
N ILE A 306 3.86 -29.50 16.10
CA ILE A 306 2.50 -29.19 16.57
C ILE A 306 2.13 -30.06 17.78
N GLU A 307 2.56 -31.32 17.83
CA GLU A 307 2.34 -32.21 18.97
C GLU A 307 3.01 -31.69 20.24
N VAL A 308 4.25 -31.20 20.15
CA VAL A 308 4.95 -30.58 21.28
C VAL A 308 4.28 -29.30 21.75
N ILE A 309 3.74 -28.49 20.83
CA ILE A 309 2.93 -27.32 21.17
C ILE A 309 1.64 -27.74 21.89
N ASP A 310 0.89 -28.71 21.38
CA ASP A 310 -0.33 -29.23 22.02
C ASP A 310 -0.03 -29.76 23.44
N ARG A 311 1.06 -30.50 23.59
CA ARG A 311 1.52 -31.01 24.88
C ARG A 311 1.80 -29.88 25.87
N LYS A 312 2.49 -28.82 25.44
CA LYS A 312 2.79 -27.65 26.27
C LYS A 312 1.52 -26.93 26.72
N LEU A 313 0.58 -26.71 25.79
CA LEU A 313 -0.68 -26.02 26.05
C LEU A 313 -1.59 -26.79 27.02
N ARG A 314 -1.54 -28.12 27.00
CA ARG A 314 -2.35 -28.97 27.89
C ARG A 314 -1.75 -29.22 29.26
N ARG A 315 -0.49 -28.85 29.52
CA ARG A 315 0.09 -28.97 30.87
C ARG A 315 -0.74 -28.24 31.95
N PRO A 316 -1.17 -26.97 31.74
CA PRO A 316 -2.00 -26.25 32.73
C PRO A 316 -3.49 -26.65 32.72
N VAL A 317 -4.00 -27.28 31.67
CA VAL A 317 -5.44 -27.57 31.50
C VAL A 317 -5.71 -29.07 31.51
N HIS A 318 -6.43 -29.56 32.51
CA HIS A 318 -6.86 -30.96 32.58
C HIS A 318 -8.14 -31.16 31.74
N GLY A 319 -8.02 -31.31 30.42
CA GLY A 319 -9.19 -31.44 29.54
C GLY A 319 -8.94 -32.01 28.14
N LYS A 320 -9.97 -32.67 27.59
CA LYS A 320 -10.02 -33.10 26.17
C LYS A 320 -10.60 -32.02 25.25
N GLU A 321 -10.64 -30.78 25.71
CA GLU A 321 -11.25 -29.68 24.96
C GLU A 321 -10.44 -29.35 23.70
N LYS A 322 -11.16 -28.82 22.72
CA LYS A 322 -10.63 -28.49 21.40
C LYS A 322 -9.93 -27.13 21.49
N LEU A 323 -8.64 -27.12 21.17
CA LEU A 323 -7.80 -25.93 21.11
C LEU A 323 -7.61 -25.50 19.66
N TYR A 324 -7.31 -24.22 19.45
CA TYR A 324 -7.09 -23.63 18.13
C TYR A 324 -5.76 -22.90 18.11
N LEU A 325 -4.89 -23.23 17.15
CA LEU A 325 -3.61 -22.55 16.92
C LEU A 325 -3.68 -21.74 15.63
N PHE A 326 -3.79 -20.42 15.74
CA PHE A 326 -3.57 -19.52 14.62
C PHE A 326 -2.09 -19.42 14.30
N VAL A 327 -1.74 -19.63 13.03
CA VAL A 327 -0.36 -19.54 12.53
C VAL A 327 -0.29 -18.53 11.39
N GLY A 328 0.20 -17.33 11.69
CA GLY A 328 0.48 -16.31 10.68
C GLY A 328 1.88 -16.51 10.09
N VAL A 329 2.01 -16.56 8.77
CA VAL A 329 3.31 -16.59 8.07
C VAL A 329 3.50 -15.24 7.39
N ASP A 330 4.48 -14.46 7.84
CA ASP A 330 4.69 -13.10 7.32
C ASP A 330 5.93 -12.99 6.42
N GLU A 331 5.85 -12.09 5.45
CA GLU A 331 6.83 -11.90 4.38
C GLU A 331 7.15 -13.20 3.62
N TYR A 332 6.11 -13.96 3.24
CA TYR A 332 6.27 -15.28 2.61
C TYR A 332 7.14 -15.27 1.34
N GLN A 333 7.22 -14.15 0.61
CA GLN A 333 8.05 -14.05 -0.59
C GLN A 333 9.55 -14.21 -0.30
N LYS A 334 9.96 -14.08 0.97
CA LYS A 334 11.34 -14.29 1.42
C LYS A 334 11.65 -15.75 1.74
N ILE A 335 10.66 -16.64 1.75
CA ILE A 335 10.86 -18.08 1.96
C ILE A 335 11.77 -18.68 0.88
N GLU A 336 11.69 -18.19 -0.35
CA GLU A 336 12.61 -18.64 -1.42
C GLU A 336 14.08 -18.35 -1.11
N LYS A 337 14.38 -17.36 -0.27
CA LYS A 337 15.75 -17.03 0.17
C LYS A 337 16.27 -17.94 1.27
N VAL A 338 15.46 -18.90 1.73
CA VAL A 338 15.91 -19.96 2.66
C VAL A 338 16.83 -20.94 1.95
N ASN A 339 16.74 -21.08 0.62
CA ASN A 339 17.53 -22.02 -0.19
C ASN A 339 17.53 -23.46 0.38
N ALA A 340 16.44 -23.87 1.03
CA ALA A 340 16.26 -25.23 1.51
C ALA A 340 16.33 -26.24 0.33
N PRO A 341 16.70 -27.50 0.59
CA PRO A 341 16.65 -28.54 -0.42
C PRO A 341 15.20 -28.73 -0.90
N ARG A 342 15.01 -28.69 -2.21
CA ARG A 342 13.70 -28.90 -2.85
C ARG A 342 13.43 -30.39 -3.03
N SER A 343 12.18 -30.77 -2.88
CA SER A 343 11.69 -32.11 -3.16
C SER A 343 11.63 -32.39 -4.68
N ASP A 344 11.37 -31.35 -5.46
CA ASP A 344 11.37 -31.33 -6.93
C ASP A 344 12.14 -30.07 -7.40
N PRO A 345 13.11 -30.16 -8.32
CA PRO A 345 13.81 -29.00 -8.87
C PRO A 345 12.90 -27.87 -9.37
N ASP A 346 11.69 -28.19 -9.85
CA ASP A 346 10.74 -27.23 -10.41
C ASP A 346 9.75 -26.67 -9.38
N SER A 347 9.80 -27.11 -8.12
CA SER A 347 8.93 -26.60 -7.05
C SER A 347 9.41 -25.26 -6.49
N SER A 348 8.48 -24.48 -5.94
CA SER A 348 8.81 -23.34 -5.07
C SER A 348 8.85 -23.81 -3.61
N LEU A 349 9.78 -23.28 -2.80
CA LEU A 349 9.86 -23.57 -1.37
C LEU A 349 8.61 -23.13 -0.64
N LEU A 350 8.01 -22.02 -1.05
CA LEU A 350 6.72 -21.59 -0.54
C LEU A 350 5.60 -22.59 -0.86
N GLY A 351 5.57 -23.11 -2.09
CA GLY A 351 4.61 -24.14 -2.50
C GLY A 351 4.75 -25.39 -1.65
N GLU A 352 5.97 -25.91 -1.47
CA GLU A 352 6.23 -27.07 -0.61
C GLU A 352 5.81 -26.84 0.85
N LEU A 353 6.02 -25.62 1.39
CA LEU A 353 5.57 -25.30 2.74
C LEU A 353 4.04 -25.27 2.85
N VAL A 354 3.35 -24.65 1.90
CA VAL A 354 1.88 -24.60 1.89
C VAL A 354 1.32 -26.02 1.75
N GLU A 355 1.91 -26.85 0.89
CA GLU A 355 1.55 -28.26 0.74
C GLU A 355 1.75 -29.05 2.03
N ALA A 356 2.88 -28.86 2.73
CA ALA A 356 3.13 -29.52 4.02
C ALA A 356 2.09 -29.13 5.07
N ILE A 357 1.72 -27.85 5.14
CA ILE A 357 0.67 -27.35 6.05
C ILE A 357 -0.70 -27.93 5.67
N VAL A 358 -1.09 -27.88 4.39
CA VAL A 358 -2.39 -28.41 3.94
C VAL A 358 -2.46 -29.92 4.11
N ALA A 359 -1.38 -30.65 3.84
CA ALA A 359 -1.29 -32.08 4.10
C ALA A 359 -1.51 -32.37 5.59
N PHE A 360 -0.90 -31.59 6.49
CA PHE A 360 -1.15 -31.68 7.93
C PHE A 360 -2.63 -31.42 8.27
N LEU A 361 -3.26 -30.39 7.70
CA LEU A 361 -4.69 -30.10 7.92
C LEU A 361 -5.65 -31.23 7.48
N CYS A 362 -5.22 -32.08 6.54
CA CYS A 362 -5.97 -33.25 6.06
C CYS A 362 -5.74 -34.53 6.88
N THR A 363 -4.76 -34.54 7.78
CA THR A 363 -4.58 -35.65 8.72
C THR A 363 -5.68 -35.65 9.77
N LYS A 364 -5.94 -36.79 10.41
CA LYS A 364 -6.88 -36.85 11.53
C LYS A 364 -6.28 -36.05 12.69
N SER A 365 -6.79 -34.83 12.87
CA SER A 365 -6.26 -33.89 13.84
C SER A 365 -6.40 -34.43 15.26
N SER A 366 -5.40 -34.15 16.10
CA SER A 366 -5.55 -34.10 17.54
C SER A 366 -6.62 -33.06 17.91
N ASN A 367 -6.91 -32.90 19.20
CA ASN A 367 -7.81 -31.86 19.68
C ASN A 367 -7.24 -30.42 19.47
N LEU A 368 -6.07 -30.24 18.84
CA LEU A 368 -5.53 -28.93 18.44
C LEU A 368 -5.73 -28.69 16.93
N VAL A 369 -6.52 -27.70 16.56
CA VAL A 369 -6.76 -27.33 15.14
C VAL A 369 -5.86 -26.17 14.73
N VAL A 370 -5.09 -26.36 13.66
CA VAL A 370 -4.23 -25.31 13.09
C VAL A 370 -5.01 -24.47 12.08
N LEU A 371 -4.86 -23.13 12.16
CA LEU A 371 -5.52 -22.14 11.31
C LEU A 371 -4.45 -21.24 10.66
N PRO A 372 -3.93 -21.63 9.48
CA PRO A 372 -2.83 -20.93 8.82
C PRO A 372 -3.30 -19.71 8.02
N MET A 373 -2.49 -18.65 8.00
CA MET A 373 -2.73 -17.47 7.19
C MET A 373 -1.41 -16.87 6.71
N PHE A 374 -1.33 -16.49 5.43
CA PHE A 374 -0.09 -15.99 4.83
C PHE A 374 -0.20 -14.50 4.51
N ALA A 375 0.87 -13.74 4.73
CA ALA A 375 0.99 -12.34 4.34
C ALA A 375 2.32 -12.08 3.62
N GLY A 376 2.24 -11.33 2.52
CA GLY A 376 3.40 -11.08 1.66
C GLY A 376 3.02 -10.32 0.40
N THR A 377 3.99 -10.05 -0.45
CA THR A 377 3.82 -9.11 -1.56
C THR A 377 3.48 -9.78 -2.89
N ASP A 378 4.17 -10.87 -3.24
CA ASP A 378 4.07 -11.50 -4.56
C ASP A 378 2.96 -12.56 -4.59
N LEU A 379 1.81 -12.28 -5.20
CA LEU A 379 0.72 -13.28 -5.26
C LEU A 379 1.07 -14.47 -6.15
N GLY A 380 1.94 -14.27 -7.15
CA GLY A 380 2.29 -15.29 -8.13
C GLY A 380 2.98 -16.49 -7.51
N VAL A 381 3.81 -16.28 -6.48
CA VAL A 381 4.54 -17.38 -5.80
C VAL A 381 3.67 -18.24 -4.89
N ILE A 382 2.46 -17.78 -4.53
CA ILE A 382 1.51 -18.50 -3.67
C ILE A 382 0.20 -18.81 -4.41
N ALA A 383 0.25 -18.89 -5.74
CA ALA A 383 -0.91 -19.23 -6.56
C ALA A 383 -1.44 -20.65 -6.27
N ASN A 384 -2.70 -20.88 -6.62
CA ASN A 384 -3.34 -22.20 -6.50
C ASN A 384 -2.55 -23.27 -7.26
N SER A 385 -2.50 -24.47 -6.69
CA SER A 385 -1.87 -25.64 -7.29
C SER A 385 -2.84 -26.83 -7.32
N LEU A 386 -2.38 -27.98 -7.83
CA LEU A 386 -3.14 -29.23 -7.74
C LEU A 386 -3.27 -29.72 -6.30
N ASN A 387 -2.39 -29.28 -5.40
CA ASN A 387 -2.27 -29.79 -4.04
C ASN A 387 -2.87 -28.87 -2.97
N TYR A 388 -3.18 -27.62 -3.29
CA TYR A 388 -3.81 -26.68 -2.36
C TYR A 388 -4.57 -25.56 -3.06
N VAL A 389 -5.51 -24.95 -2.34
CA VAL A 389 -6.25 -23.76 -2.77
C VAL A 389 -6.00 -22.63 -1.79
N THR A 390 -5.71 -21.45 -2.33
CA THR A 390 -5.55 -20.20 -1.58
C THR A 390 -6.69 -19.25 -1.90
N GLU A 391 -7.04 -18.43 -0.93
CA GLU A 391 -8.04 -17.39 -1.07
C GLU A 391 -7.43 -16.03 -0.75
N ARG A 392 -7.26 -15.20 -1.78
CA ARG A 392 -6.77 -13.84 -1.57
C ARG A 392 -7.79 -13.02 -0.80
N LEU A 393 -7.35 -12.42 0.30
CA LEU A 393 -8.15 -11.49 1.06
C LEU A 393 -8.23 -10.13 0.33
N PRO A 394 -9.40 -9.46 0.35
CA PRO A 394 -9.60 -8.19 -0.31
C PRO A 394 -8.84 -7.07 0.40
N MET A 395 -7.58 -6.85 -0.01
CA MET A 395 -6.76 -5.75 0.46
C MET A 395 -6.93 -4.55 -0.48
N THR A 396 -7.38 -3.41 0.06
CA THR A 396 -7.66 -2.19 -0.71
C THR A 396 -6.92 -0.99 -0.14
N LEU A 397 -6.78 0.07 -0.94
CA LEU A 397 -6.40 1.39 -0.41
C LEU A 397 -7.51 1.89 0.51
N LEU A 398 -7.13 2.59 1.58
CA LEU A 398 -8.09 3.21 2.48
C LEU A 398 -8.71 4.43 1.82
N THR A 399 -10.03 4.58 1.95
CA THR A 399 -10.69 5.83 1.61
C THR A 399 -10.32 6.91 2.63
N LEU A 400 -10.46 8.17 2.27
CA LEU A 400 -10.17 9.24 3.22
C LEU A 400 -11.09 9.20 4.46
N ASP A 401 -12.35 8.82 4.28
CA ASP A 401 -13.28 8.62 5.39
C ASP A 401 -12.82 7.51 6.35
N GLN A 402 -12.30 6.41 5.80
CA GLN A 402 -11.70 5.35 6.62
C GLN A 402 -10.47 5.85 7.37
N VAL A 403 -9.62 6.63 6.70
CA VAL A 403 -8.45 7.27 7.32
C VAL A 403 -8.87 8.17 8.48
N PHE A 404 -9.77 9.11 8.25
CA PHE A 404 -10.24 10.04 9.29
C PHE A 404 -10.91 9.29 10.43
N THR A 405 -11.70 8.26 10.15
CA THR A 405 -12.41 7.52 11.20
C THR A 405 -11.44 6.85 12.18
N PHE A 406 -10.37 6.19 11.71
CA PHE A 406 -9.42 5.58 12.64
C PHE A 406 -8.53 6.61 13.35
N VAL A 407 -8.29 7.77 12.74
CA VAL A 407 -7.56 8.90 13.37
C VAL A 407 -8.41 9.52 14.48
N GLU A 408 -9.69 9.78 14.22
CA GLU A 408 -10.66 10.31 15.21
C GLU A 408 -10.85 9.36 16.39
N SER A 409 -10.80 8.05 16.13
CA SER A 409 -10.94 7.02 17.17
C SER A 409 -9.76 6.99 18.16
N ASN A 410 -8.69 7.74 17.90
CA ASN A 410 -7.55 7.86 18.79
C ASN A 410 -7.40 9.31 19.27
N ALA A 411 -7.62 9.54 20.56
CA ALA A 411 -7.62 10.87 21.17
C ALA A 411 -6.31 11.64 20.95
N ASP A 412 -5.18 10.94 20.86
CA ASP A 412 -3.86 11.54 20.68
C ASP A 412 -3.68 12.17 19.28
N PHE A 413 -4.47 11.73 18.29
CA PHE A 413 -4.32 12.14 16.89
C PHE A 413 -5.53 12.90 16.35
N ALA A 414 -6.71 12.76 16.97
CA ALA A 414 -7.96 13.37 16.51
C ALA A 414 -7.83 14.89 16.27
N MET A 415 -7.03 15.57 17.08
CA MET A 415 -6.82 17.02 16.96
C MET A 415 -6.10 17.44 15.67
N LEU A 416 -5.29 16.56 15.07
CA LEU A 416 -4.56 16.84 13.82
C LEU A 416 -5.53 17.07 12.66
N LEU A 417 -6.72 16.48 12.69
CA LEU A 417 -7.76 16.68 11.67
C LEU A 417 -8.36 18.09 11.68
N ARG A 418 -8.07 18.92 12.69
CA ARG A 418 -8.44 20.34 12.65
C ARG A 418 -7.61 21.14 11.65
N GLN A 419 -6.44 20.63 11.25
CA GLN A 419 -5.54 21.30 10.33
C GLN A 419 -5.82 20.85 8.88
N PRO A 420 -6.24 21.75 7.97
CA PRO A 420 -6.51 21.39 6.57
C PRO A 420 -5.31 20.75 5.88
N GLN A 421 -4.08 21.21 6.17
CA GLN A 421 -2.88 20.66 5.55
C GLN A 421 -2.62 19.21 5.97
N ALA A 422 -2.79 18.88 7.25
CA ALA A 422 -2.65 17.50 7.71
C ALA A 422 -3.66 16.58 7.00
N ARG A 423 -4.91 17.03 6.84
CA ARG A 423 -5.94 16.32 6.07
C ARG A 423 -5.55 16.11 4.61
N ARG A 424 -4.94 17.12 3.95
CA ARG A 424 -4.44 17.00 2.57
C ARG A 424 -3.33 15.97 2.47
N HIS A 425 -2.35 15.99 3.36
CA HIS A 425 -1.28 15.00 3.39
C HIS A 425 -1.81 13.58 3.60
N LEU A 426 -2.74 13.39 4.54
CA LEU A 426 -3.39 12.09 4.75
C LEU A 426 -4.07 11.55 3.48
N PHE A 427 -4.65 12.43 2.67
CA PHE A 427 -5.17 12.06 1.34
C PHE A 427 -4.05 11.80 0.33
N MET A 428 -3.05 12.69 0.25
CA MET A 428 -1.96 12.61 -0.71
C MET A 428 -1.16 11.32 -0.56
N LEU A 429 -1.00 10.78 0.65
CA LEU A 429 -0.44 9.45 0.94
C LEU A 429 -1.27 8.27 0.35
N GLY A 430 -2.30 8.56 -0.45
CA GLY A 430 -2.93 7.62 -1.36
C GLY A 430 -3.68 6.47 -0.68
N GLY A 431 -4.03 6.64 0.60
CA GLY A 431 -4.75 5.63 1.37
C GLY A 431 -3.90 4.41 1.76
N VAL A 432 -2.57 4.48 1.65
CA VAL A 432 -1.71 3.35 2.06
C VAL A 432 -1.54 3.36 3.58
N PRO A 433 -2.03 2.33 4.31
CA PRO A 433 -2.07 2.32 5.77
C PRO A 433 -0.74 2.62 6.45
N ARG A 434 0.36 2.02 5.98
CA ARG A 434 1.69 2.27 6.59
C ARG A 434 2.07 3.74 6.46
N TRP A 435 2.00 4.33 5.27
CA TRP A 435 2.43 5.72 5.07
C TRP A 435 1.64 6.68 5.96
N VAL A 436 0.32 6.45 6.05
CA VAL A 436 -0.55 7.22 6.95
C VAL A 436 -0.17 7.04 8.42
N VAL A 437 0.05 5.81 8.88
CA VAL A 437 0.41 5.53 10.28
C VAL A 437 1.77 6.11 10.65
N GLU A 438 2.79 5.97 9.79
CA GLU A 438 4.12 6.55 10.06
C GLU A 438 4.03 8.08 10.10
N TYR A 439 3.30 8.71 9.18
CA TYR A 439 3.08 10.16 9.18
C TYR A 439 2.42 10.65 10.48
N LEU A 440 1.40 9.94 10.97
CA LEU A 440 0.75 10.27 12.23
C LEU A 440 1.71 10.13 13.42
N LEU A 441 2.51 9.06 13.45
CA LEU A 441 3.48 8.82 14.52
C LEU A 441 4.60 9.87 14.53
N GLU A 442 5.07 10.30 13.36
CA GLU A 442 6.05 11.39 13.21
C GLU A 442 5.44 12.72 13.68
N LEU A 443 4.23 13.08 13.23
CA LEU A 443 3.51 14.27 13.70
C LEU A 443 3.36 14.28 15.22
N ARG A 444 3.09 13.13 15.83
CA ARG A 444 2.97 13.01 17.29
C ARG A 444 4.28 13.35 18.00
N SER A 445 5.43 12.99 17.43
CA SER A 445 6.73 13.35 18.01
C SER A 445 6.99 14.87 18.01
N CYS A 446 6.31 15.60 17.12
CA CYS A 446 6.38 17.06 17.02
C CYS A 446 5.29 17.80 17.83
N LEU A 447 4.40 17.09 18.53
CA LEU A 447 3.33 17.73 19.30
C LEU A 447 3.89 18.44 20.53
N GLN A 448 3.79 19.78 20.54
CA GLN A 448 4.10 20.61 21.71
C GLN A 448 2.81 21.29 22.19
N GLY A 449 2.31 20.92 23.36
CA GLY A 449 1.08 21.52 23.91
C GLY A 449 -0.18 21.31 23.06
N GLY A 450 -0.20 20.27 22.21
CA GLY A 450 -1.32 19.96 21.32
C GLY A 450 -1.35 20.72 20.00
N VAL A 451 -0.29 21.45 19.64
CA VAL A 451 -0.19 22.16 18.37
C VAL A 451 1.04 21.68 17.61
N VAL A 452 0.90 21.52 16.29
CA VAL A 452 2.01 21.26 15.36
C VAL A 452 2.08 22.43 14.37
N SER A 453 3.28 22.98 14.16
CA SER A 453 3.50 24.06 13.18
C SER A 453 3.29 23.56 11.75
N LEU A 454 2.95 24.46 10.82
CA LEU A 454 2.81 24.10 9.40
C LEU A 454 4.13 23.55 8.82
N GLU A 455 5.27 24.09 9.28
CA GLU A 455 6.61 23.60 8.91
C GLU A 455 6.81 22.14 9.33
N ASN A 456 6.53 21.79 10.60
CA ASN A 456 6.65 20.41 11.06
C ASN A 456 5.69 19.46 10.33
N ILE A 457 4.47 19.92 10.00
CA ILE A 457 3.51 19.15 9.21
C ILE A 457 4.06 18.79 7.83
N ASN A 458 4.73 19.74 7.18
CA ASN A 458 5.36 19.53 5.88
C ASN A 458 6.61 18.64 5.99
N ASN A 459 7.47 18.88 6.98
CA ASN A 459 8.68 18.09 7.18
C ASN A 459 8.37 16.61 7.46
N CYS A 460 7.40 16.30 8.33
CA CYS A 460 6.97 14.91 8.57
C CYS A 460 6.41 14.25 7.30
N TYR A 461 5.74 15.03 6.44
CA TYR A 461 5.24 14.50 5.18
C TYR A 461 6.40 14.19 4.21
N ASP A 462 7.37 15.09 4.12
CA ASP A 462 8.56 14.93 3.28
C ASP A 462 9.45 13.76 3.75
N ASP A 463 9.53 13.52 5.06
CA ASP A 463 10.22 12.38 5.66
C ASP A 463 9.55 11.06 5.27
N VAL A 464 8.23 10.95 5.44
CA VAL A 464 7.46 9.77 4.98
C VAL A 464 7.56 9.60 3.47
N TRP A 465 7.51 10.69 2.72
CA TRP A 465 7.67 10.67 1.27
C TRP A 465 9.01 10.05 0.88
N THR A 466 10.10 10.57 1.44
CA THR A 466 11.47 10.12 1.16
C THR A 466 11.69 8.67 1.57
N ASN A 467 11.21 8.28 2.75
CA ASN A 467 11.48 6.96 3.32
C ASN A 467 10.64 5.84 2.71
N PHE A 468 9.42 6.15 2.24
CA PHE A 468 8.48 5.12 1.80
C PHE A 468 7.94 5.32 0.39
N VAL A 469 7.53 6.54 0.04
CA VAL A 469 6.86 6.81 -1.25
C VAL A 469 7.89 6.81 -2.39
N ASP A 470 9.03 7.45 -2.20
CA ASP A 470 10.12 7.49 -3.18
C ASP A 470 10.63 6.08 -3.52
N TYR A 471 10.74 5.20 -2.52
CA TYR A 471 11.11 3.80 -2.77
C TYR A 471 10.06 3.06 -3.60
N TYR A 472 8.78 3.32 -3.34
CA TYR A 472 7.67 2.76 -4.12
C TYR A 472 7.70 3.25 -5.59
N LEU A 473 8.06 4.52 -5.82
CA LEU A 473 8.12 5.13 -7.15
C LEU A 473 9.40 4.79 -7.93
N ARG A 474 10.55 4.62 -7.25
CA ARG A 474 11.86 4.32 -7.85
C ARG A 474 12.09 2.82 -8.06
N SER A 475 11.10 2.12 -8.60
CA SER A 475 11.21 0.69 -8.84
C SER A 475 12.22 0.40 -9.96
N PRO A 476 13.23 -0.47 -9.74
CA PRO A 476 14.16 -0.87 -10.79
C PRO A 476 13.49 -1.75 -11.87
N LEU A 477 12.25 -2.20 -11.62
CA LEU A 477 11.51 -3.11 -12.50
C LEU A 477 10.78 -2.40 -13.63
N VAL A 478 10.50 -1.11 -13.48
CA VAL A 478 9.71 -0.33 -14.44
C VAL A 478 10.32 1.03 -14.65
N ASP A 479 10.31 1.50 -15.89
CA ASP A 479 10.70 2.85 -16.22
C ASP A 479 9.56 3.85 -15.96
N LEU A 480 9.89 5.14 -16.03
CA LEU A 480 8.93 6.23 -15.88
C LEU A 480 7.78 6.12 -16.90
N GLN A 481 8.05 5.69 -18.12
CA GLN A 481 7.02 5.52 -19.16
C GLN A 481 5.98 4.47 -18.75
N THR A 482 6.41 3.35 -18.18
CA THR A 482 5.52 2.31 -17.67
C THR A 482 4.68 2.82 -16.49
N LEU A 483 5.27 3.63 -15.60
CA LEU A 483 4.53 4.27 -14.50
C LEU A 483 3.45 5.23 -15.02
N VAL A 484 3.76 6.01 -16.05
CA VAL A 484 2.79 6.92 -16.69
C VAL A 484 1.66 6.14 -17.35
N ARG A 485 1.97 5.06 -18.08
CA ARG A 485 0.95 4.17 -18.65
C ARG A 485 0.09 3.53 -17.56
N LEU A 486 0.71 3.08 -16.46
CA LEU A 486 0.02 2.49 -15.33
C LEU A 486 -0.99 3.47 -14.71
N ALA A 487 -0.57 4.72 -14.49
CA ALA A 487 -1.45 5.79 -14.04
C ALA A 487 -2.57 6.09 -15.04
N ALA A 488 -2.27 6.12 -16.34
CA ALA A 488 -3.28 6.31 -17.38
C ALA A 488 -4.34 5.20 -17.36
N PHE A 489 -3.94 3.93 -17.24
CA PHE A 489 -4.90 2.82 -17.05
C PHE A 489 -5.80 3.04 -15.83
N ALA A 490 -5.23 3.51 -14.71
CA ALA A 490 -5.93 3.68 -13.45
C ALA A 490 -7.04 4.75 -13.46
N VAL A 491 -7.05 5.66 -14.45
CA VAL A 491 -8.01 6.77 -14.59
C VAL A 491 -8.76 6.79 -15.94
N SER A 492 -8.31 5.99 -16.92
CA SER A 492 -8.92 5.92 -18.26
C SER A 492 -10.29 5.23 -18.28
N GLY A 493 -10.53 4.29 -17.36
CA GLY A 493 -11.68 3.38 -17.40
C GLY A 493 -11.44 2.08 -18.17
N VAL A 494 -10.26 1.91 -18.78
CA VAL A 494 -9.89 0.68 -19.50
C VAL A 494 -9.61 -0.45 -18.51
N THR A 495 -10.35 -1.56 -18.66
CA THR A 495 -10.13 -2.76 -17.86
C THR A 495 -9.02 -3.64 -18.46
N VAL A 496 -8.31 -4.37 -17.61
CA VAL A 496 -7.16 -5.18 -18.02
C VAL A 496 -7.35 -6.65 -17.67
N SER A 497 -6.75 -7.56 -18.44
CA SER A 497 -6.66 -8.97 -18.04
C SER A 497 -5.36 -9.21 -17.28
N PRO A 498 -5.37 -9.90 -16.12
CA PRO A 498 -4.14 -10.17 -15.35
C PRO A 498 -3.03 -10.88 -16.15
N ILE A 499 -3.40 -11.68 -17.16
CA ILE A 499 -2.45 -12.42 -18.01
C ILE A 499 -1.91 -11.60 -19.19
N SER A 500 -2.56 -10.48 -19.51
CA SER A 500 -2.12 -9.57 -20.57
C SER A 500 -0.96 -8.68 -20.12
N THR A 501 -0.37 -7.95 -21.06
CA THR A 501 0.78 -7.07 -20.82
C THR A 501 0.39 -5.59 -20.94
N ILE A 502 1.04 -4.71 -20.18
CA ILE A 502 0.82 -3.25 -20.24
C ILE A 502 1.38 -2.60 -21.52
N ASP A 503 2.47 -3.15 -22.05
CA ASP A 503 3.28 -2.59 -23.14
C ASP A 503 3.81 -3.67 -24.12
N GLY A 504 3.21 -4.86 -24.10
CA GLY A 504 3.68 -6.02 -24.87
C GLY A 504 4.83 -6.80 -24.21
N ARG A 505 5.39 -6.32 -23.09
CA ARG A 505 6.52 -6.94 -22.40
C ARG A 505 6.14 -7.37 -20.99
N LEU A 506 5.64 -6.43 -20.17
CA LEU A 506 5.42 -6.65 -18.76
C LEU A 506 3.96 -7.05 -18.46
N LYS A 507 3.77 -8.23 -17.85
CA LYS A 507 2.44 -8.74 -17.47
C LYS A 507 1.81 -7.91 -16.34
N TRP A 508 0.49 -7.74 -16.39
CA TRP A 508 -0.28 -7.10 -15.33
C TRP A 508 -0.18 -7.82 -13.99
N SER A 509 -0.17 -9.16 -14.00
CA SER A 509 0.11 -9.94 -12.81
C SER A 509 1.45 -9.57 -12.18
N ARG A 510 2.49 -9.35 -13.00
CA ARG A 510 3.83 -8.98 -12.51
C ARG A 510 3.85 -7.59 -11.89
N LEU A 511 3.12 -6.61 -12.45
CA LEU A 511 2.98 -5.28 -11.86
C LEU A 511 2.30 -5.34 -10.48
N ARG A 512 1.21 -6.11 -10.38
CA ARG A 512 0.53 -6.37 -9.10
C ARG A 512 1.47 -7.02 -8.08
N ASP A 513 2.18 -8.06 -8.51
CA ASP A 513 3.08 -8.85 -7.66
C ASP A 513 4.33 -8.06 -7.23
N SER A 514 4.73 -7.08 -8.05
CA SER A 514 5.80 -6.12 -7.75
C SER A 514 5.33 -4.94 -6.88
N SER A 515 4.13 -5.02 -6.29
CA SER A 515 3.57 -3.95 -5.46
C SER A 515 3.30 -2.62 -6.17
N LEU A 516 3.21 -2.55 -7.50
CA LEU A 516 3.00 -1.28 -8.20
C LEU A 516 1.52 -0.92 -8.40
N CYS A 517 0.63 -1.90 -8.32
CA CYS A 517 -0.79 -1.65 -8.44
C CYS A 517 -1.64 -2.72 -7.74
N LEU A 518 -2.91 -2.41 -7.57
CA LEU A 518 -3.94 -3.38 -7.22
C LEU A 518 -4.75 -3.69 -8.48
N LEU A 519 -5.09 -4.97 -8.64
CA LEU A 519 -6.04 -5.41 -9.65
C LEU A 519 -7.33 -5.82 -8.93
N SER A 520 -8.38 -5.03 -9.12
CA SER A 520 -9.71 -5.27 -8.56
C SER A 520 -10.56 -6.03 -9.57
N PRO A 521 -10.96 -7.29 -9.29
CA PRO A 521 -11.76 -8.07 -10.24
C PRO A 521 -13.13 -7.43 -10.51
N ARG A 522 -13.55 -7.43 -11.78
CA ARG A 522 -14.95 -7.18 -12.16
C ARG A 522 -15.72 -8.50 -12.26
N LYS A 523 -17.03 -8.43 -12.60
CA LYS A 523 -17.84 -9.63 -12.88
C LYS A 523 -17.31 -10.43 -14.08
N SER A 524 -16.53 -9.80 -14.97
CA SER A 524 -15.79 -10.40 -16.09
C SER A 524 -14.42 -10.93 -15.64
N SER A 525 -13.70 -11.62 -16.53
CA SER A 525 -12.29 -11.99 -16.36
C SER A 525 -11.31 -10.80 -16.37
N THR A 526 -11.82 -9.56 -16.40
CA THR A 526 -11.04 -8.33 -16.43
C THR A 526 -11.03 -7.65 -15.06
N CYS A 527 -10.05 -6.77 -14.85
CA CYS A 527 -9.82 -6.08 -13.60
C CYS A 527 -9.72 -4.57 -13.83
N ASP A 528 -10.16 -3.81 -12.84
CA ASP A 528 -9.79 -2.40 -12.70
C ASP A 528 -8.38 -2.29 -12.14
N VAL A 529 -7.64 -1.31 -12.64
CA VAL A 529 -6.31 -0.96 -12.14
C VAL A 529 -6.47 0.12 -11.09
N ARG A 530 -5.91 -0.12 -9.89
CA ARG A 530 -5.86 0.88 -8.83
C ARG A 530 -4.43 1.17 -8.41
N VAL A 531 -4.14 2.45 -8.22
CA VAL A 531 -2.84 2.94 -7.77
C VAL A 531 -3.03 3.92 -6.61
N PRO A 532 -2.05 4.07 -5.70
CA PRO A 532 -2.07 5.16 -4.73
C PRO A 532 -2.10 6.52 -5.43
N TYR A 533 -2.83 7.48 -4.86
CA TYR A 533 -2.93 8.84 -5.42
C TYR A 533 -1.55 9.53 -5.56
N THR A 534 -0.59 9.20 -4.69
CA THR A 534 0.81 9.65 -4.78
C THR A 534 1.43 9.44 -6.16
N LEU A 535 1.10 8.35 -6.86
CA LEU A 535 1.61 8.09 -8.20
C LEU A 535 1.11 9.13 -9.21
N LEU A 536 -0.18 9.46 -9.15
CA LEU A 536 -0.79 10.45 -10.03
C LEU A 536 -0.19 11.84 -9.77
N MET A 537 -0.04 12.20 -8.50
CA MET A 537 0.57 13.47 -8.10
C MET A 537 2.04 13.57 -8.55
N ASN A 538 2.82 12.50 -8.39
CA ASN A 538 4.21 12.47 -8.84
C ASN A 538 4.34 12.66 -10.36
N ILE A 539 3.48 12.01 -11.15
CA ILE A 539 3.45 12.19 -12.60
C ILE A 539 3.08 13.62 -12.96
N GLY A 540 2.07 14.20 -12.30
CA GLY A 540 1.67 15.60 -12.53
C GLY A 540 2.82 16.59 -12.32
N SER A 541 3.67 16.35 -11.33
CA SER A 541 4.84 17.18 -11.01
C SER A 541 6.07 16.90 -11.89
N THR A 542 6.04 15.86 -12.73
CA THR A 542 7.20 15.42 -13.51
C THR A 542 7.38 16.24 -14.78
N LYS A 543 8.50 16.97 -14.88
CA LYS A 543 8.80 17.87 -16.01
C LYS A 543 9.38 17.16 -17.24
N SER A 544 10.02 16.01 -17.06
CA SER A 544 10.77 15.30 -18.10
C SER A 544 10.03 14.05 -18.59
N LEU A 545 9.00 14.25 -19.43
CA LEU A 545 8.25 13.16 -20.06
C LEU A 545 8.50 13.08 -21.57
N ALA A 546 8.59 11.87 -22.09
CA ALA A 546 9.13 11.60 -23.42
C ALA A 546 8.17 12.08 -24.51
N THR A 547 6.89 11.69 -24.42
CA THR A 547 5.92 11.98 -25.47
C THR A 547 5.08 13.22 -25.16
N ARG A 548 4.48 13.80 -26.21
CA ARG A 548 3.54 14.91 -26.05
C ARG A 548 2.29 14.48 -25.26
N ALA A 549 1.74 13.31 -25.55
CA ALA A 549 0.59 12.77 -24.82
C ALA A 549 0.88 12.59 -23.33
N GLU A 550 2.07 12.10 -22.97
CA GLU A 550 2.49 11.98 -21.56
C GLU A 550 2.58 13.36 -20.88
N ARG A 551 3.14 14.36 -21.55
CA ARG A 551 3.19 15.74 -21.03
C ARG A 551 1.80 16.36 -20.87
N ASP A 552 0.91 16.16 -21.83
CA ASP A 552 -0.47 16.67 -21.76
C ASP A 552 -1.25 15.98 -20.63
N PHE A 553 -1.04 14.67 -20.41
CA PHE A 553 -1.61 13.93 -19.29
C PHE A 553 -1.08 14.40 -17.93
N ALA A 554 0.25 14.54 -17.79
CA ALA A 554 0.84 15.10 -16.58
C ALA A 554 0.34 16.52 -16.30
N THR A 555 0.18 17.34 -17.34
CA THR A 555 -0.33 18.70 -17.13
C THR A 555 -1.80 18.69 -16.68
N ALA A 556 -2.64 17.80 -17.18
CA ALA A 556 -4.01 17.65 -16.67
C ALA A 556 -4.06 17.15 -15.21
N LEU A 557 -3.12 16.29 -14.80
CA LEU A 557 -2.96 15.90 -13.39
C LEU A 557 -2.49 17.08 -12.53
N ASN A 558 -1.58 17.92 -13.05
CA ASN A 558 -1.15 19.14 -12.37
C ASN A 558 -2.29 20.15 -12.24
N ASP A 559 -3.12 20.33 -13.28
CA ASP A 559 -4.32 21.16 -13.22
C ASP A 559 -5.26 20.68 -12.10
N MET A 560 -5.44 19.36 -11.92
CA MET A 560 -6.19 18.79 -10.79
C MET A 560 -5.57 19.17 -9.44
N SER A 561 -4.25 19.05 -9.31
CA SER A 561 -3.55 19.41 -8.07
C SER A 561 -3.69 20.90 -7.73
N GLU A 562 -3.50 21.77 -8.71
CA GLU A 562 -3.57 23.22 -8.53
C GLU A 562 -5.00 23.70 -8.30
N MET A 563 -5.98 23.20 -9.07
CA MET A 563 -7.34 23.73 -9.06
C MET A 563 -8.25 23.06 -8.02
N VAL A 564 -7.90 21.85 -7.57
CA VAL A 564 -8.72 21.05 -6.64
C VAL A 564 -7.94 20.79 -5.34
N ASP A 565 -6.81 20.09 -5.39
CA ASP A 565 -6.12 19.59 -4.19
C ASP A 565 -5.63 20.74 -3.28
N SER A 566 -5.11 21.80 -3.88
CA SER A 566 -4.55 22.97 -3.16
C SER A 566 -5.57 23.67 -2.25
N THR A 567 -6.86 23.61 -2.61
CA THR A 567 -7.96 24.24 -1.88
C THR A 567 -8.80 23.24 -1.09
N MET A 568 -8.50 21.94 -1.21
CA MET A 568 -9.23 20.88 -0.55
C MET A 568 -9.25 21.10 0.97
N PHE A 569 -10.42 20.88 1.59
CA PHE A 569 -10.73 21.17 3.01
C PHE A 569 -10.66 22.64 3.46
N ALA A 570 -10.26 23.58 2.60
CA ALA A 570 -10.47 25.01 2.84
C ALA A 570 -11.81 25.49 2.26
N LEU A 571 -12.32 24.79 1.24
CA LEU A 571 -13.61 25.04 0.60
C LEU A 571 -14.65 24.00 1.01
N GLN A 572 -15.93 24.32 0.81
CA GLN A 572 -17.03 23.35 0.96
C GLN A 572 -16.91 22.26 -0.12
N PRO A 573 -17.24 20.99 0.17
CA PRO A 573 -17.05 19.87 -0.75
C PRO A 573 -17.63 20.09 -2.16
N TRP A 574 -18.84 20.67 -2.24
CA TRP A 574 -19.50 20.96 -3.52
C TRP A 574 -18.77 21.99 -4.39
N GLN A 575 -18.03 22.93 -3.78
CA GLN A 575 -17.27 23.95 -4.53
C GLN A 575 -16.12 23.32 -5.33
N SER A 576 -15.63 22.16 -4.87
CA SER A 576 -14.58 21.42 -5.55
C SER A 576 -15.13 20.40 -6.56
N TRP A 577 -16.42 20.06 -6.51
CA TRP A 577 -17.01 18.96 -7.27
C TRP A 577 -17.10 19.25 -8.77
N GLU A 578 -17.49 20.47 -9.15
CA GLU A 578 -17.53 20.92 -10.55
C GLU A 578 -16.11 20.98 -11.13
N MET A 579 -15.19 21.59 -10.39
CA MET A 579 -13.79 21.71 -10.80
C MET A 579 -13.12 20.35 -10.97
N PHE A 580 -13.33 19.45 -10.00
CA PHE A 580 -12.86 18.07 -10.08
C PHE A 580 -13.42 17.37 -11.32
N GLY A 581 -14.69 17.60 -11.65
CA GLY A 581 -15.31 17.07 -12.85
C GLY A 581 -14.63 17.44 -14.14
N ALA A 582 -14.36 18.73 -14.33
CA ALA A 582 -13.69 19.22 -15.51
C ALA A 582 -12.25 18.67 -15.59
N CYS A 583 -11.51 18.70 -14.46
CA CYS A 583 -10.18 18.12 -14.36
C CYS A 583 -10.19 16.63 -14.70
N PHE A 584 -11.20 15.91 -14.22
CA PHE A 584 -11.35 14.49 -14.46
C PHE A 584 -11.59 14.14 -15.94
N TYR A 585 -12.43 14.90 -16.66
CA TYR A 585 -12.57 14.70 -18.11
C TYR A 585 -11.25 14.91 -18.85
N ALA A 586 -10.52 15.99 -18.53
CA ALA A 586 -9.21 16.25 -19.14
C ALA A 586 -8.21 15.12 -18.84
N VAL A 587 -8.13 14.69 -17.58
CA VAL A 587 -7.28 13.57 -17.13
C VAL A 587 -7.65 12.27 -17.87
N ARG A 588 -8.94 11.93 -18.00
CA ARG A 588 -9.38 10.69 -18.67
C ARG A 588 -9.08 10.73 -20.17
N ILE A 589 -9.40 11.82 -20.86
CA ILE A 589 -9.14 11.97 -22.30
C ILE A 589 -7.63 11.85 -22.57
N ASN A 590 -6.81 12.55 -21.79
CA ASN A 590 -5.35 12.49 -21.95
C ASN A 590 -4.78 11.12 -21.57
N ALA A 591 -5.36 10.44 -20.58
CA ALA A 591 -4.99 9.06 -20.27
C ALA A 591 -5.25 8.13 -21.46
N LEU A 592 -6.41 8.22 -22.11
CA LEU A 592 -6.71 7.42 -23.31
C LEU A 592 -5.72 7.72 -24.46
N LEU A 593 -5.32 8.99 -24.64
CA LEU A 593 -4.28 9.37 -25.60
C LEU A 593 -2.92 8.76 -25.26
N VAL A 594 -2.51 8.74 -23.99
CA VAL A 594 -1.28 8.06 -23.52
C VAL A 594 -1.33 6.55 -23.80
N LEU A 595 -2.52 5.96 -23.70
CA LEU A 595 -2.74 4.55 -24.01
C LEU A 595 -2.79 4.25 -25.52
N GLY A 596 -2.76 5.28 -26.37
CA GLY A 596 -2.70 5.15 -27.83
C GLY A 596 -4.06 5.20 -28.53
N HIS A 597 -5.13 5.55 -27.82
CA HIS A 597 -6.45 5.72 -28.43
C HIS A 597 -6.55 7.09 -29.10
N SER A 598 -6.84 7.12 -30.41
CA SER A 598 -7.19 8.36 -31.14
C SER A 598 -8.68 8.64 -31.13
N THR A 599 -9.49 7.64 -30.81
CA THR A 599 -10.96 7.71 -30.75
C THR A 599 -11.46 6.86 -29.58
N ALA A 600 -12.61 7.21 -29.01
CA ALA A 600 -13.30 6.39 -28.01
C ALA A 600 -14.81 6.42 -28.25
N THR A 601 -15.50 5.32 -27.91
CA THR A 601 -16.96 5.37 -27.79
C THR A 601 -17.35 6.11 -26.52
N LEU A 602 -18.58 6.63 -26.45
CA LEU A 602 -19.10 7.19 -25.19
C LEU A 602 -19.19 6.13 -24.09
N GLY A 603 -19.44 4.87 -24.43
CA GLY A 603 -19.39 3.77 -23.47
C GLY A 603 -18.01 3.56 -22.82
N ASP A 604 -16.94 3.78 -23.59
CA ASP A 604 -15.55 3.70 -23.11
C ASP A 604 -15.13 4.97 -22.38
N LEU A 605 -15.55 6.14 -22.88
CA LEU A 605 -15.23 7.43 -22.29
C LEU A 605 -15.99 7.67 -20.98
N LEU A 606 -17.17 7.07 -20.79
CA LEU A 606 -18.06 7.26 -19.64
C LEU A 606 -18.46 5.90 -19.03
N PRO A 607 -17.50 5.07 -18.59
CA PRO A 607 -17.80 3.72 -18.14
C PRO A 607 -18.67 3.76 -16.88
N GLY A 608 -19.69 2.90 -16.86
CA GLY A 608 -20.66 2.84 -15.75
C GLY A 608 -21.80 3.85 -15.84
N ALA A 609 -21.71 4.87 -16.71
CA ALA A 609 -22.85 5.73 -16.95
C ALA A 609 -23.95 4.98 -17.70
N ARG A 610 -25.20 5.22 -17.29
CA ARG A 610 -26.40 4.72 -17.96
C ARG A 610 -26.73 5.59 -19.16
N MET A 611 -26.93 4.96 -20.30
CA MET A 611 -27.29 5.60 -21.57
C MET A 611 -27.93 4.57 -22.50
N SER A 612 -28.62 5.02 -23.55
CA SER A 612 -29.10 4.14 -24.62
C SER A 612 -27.93 3.46 -25.35
N GLU A 613 -28.17 2.32 -25.98
CA GLU A 613 -27.12 1.62 -26.74
C GLU A 613 -26.63 2.47 -27.92
N GLU A 614 -27.52 3.20 -28.57
CA GLU A 614 -27.18 4.13 -29.65
C GLU A 614 -26.27 5.25 -29.15
N THR A 615 -26.57 5.84 -27.99
CA THR A 615 -25.69 6.84 -27.34
C THR A 615 -24.34 6.23 -27.00
N ARG A 616 -24.33 4.99 -26.49
CA ARG A 616 -23.12 4.29 -26.08
C ARG A 616 -22.14 4.10 -27.23
N GLN A 617 -22.66 3.85 -28.44
CA GLN A 617 -21.87 3.61 -29.65
C GLN A 617 -21.40 4.88 -30.37
N ILE A 618 -21.83 6.08 -29.95
CA ILE A 618 -21.28 7.33 -30.48
C ILE A 618 -19.76 7.31 -30.29
N SER A 619 -19.01 7.55 -31.36
CA SER A 619 -17.55 7.52 -31.34
C SER A 619 -17.00 8.91 -31.57
N VAL A 620 -16.08 9.35 -30.72
CA VAL A 620 -15.48 10.70 -30.78
C VAL A 620 -13.98 10.63 -30.93
N LYS A 621 -13.40 11.60 -31.64
CA LYS A 621 -11.96 11.82 -31.75
C LYS A 621 -11.45 12.44 -30.47
N LEU A 622 -10.43 11.82 -29.90
CA LEU A 622 -9.76 12.32 -28.70
C LEU A 622 -8.73 13.36 -29.09
N VAL A 623 -8.66 14.44 -28.32
CA VAL A 623 -7.68 15.52 -28.50
C VAL A 623 -7.11 15.90 -27.13
N PRO A 624 -5.85 16.37 -27.05
CA PRO A 624 -5.29 16.81 -25.79
C PRO A 624 -6.19 17.85 -25.11
N SER A 625 -6.57 17.57 -23.87
CA SER A 625 -7.55 18.33 -23.13
C SER A 625 -6.97 19.03 -21.91
N ARG A 626 -7.47 20.23 -21.65
CA ARG A 626 -7.08 21.10 -20.53
C ARG A 626 -8.29 21.80 -19.96
N VAL A 627 -8.24 22.13 -18.67
CA VAL A 627 -9.35 22.81 -18.00
C VAL A 627 -9.21 24.32 -18.10
N VAL A 628 -10.31 25.00 -18.39
CA VAL A 628 -10.40 26.46 -18.37
C VAL A 628 -11.61 26.88 -17.54
N ARG A 629 -11.41 27.85 -16.65
CA ARG A 629 -12.54 28.54 -16.00
C ARG A 629 -13.03 29.63 -16.94
N CYS A 630 -14.24 29.48 -17.43
CA CYS A 630 -14.82 30.36 -18.44
C CYS A 630 -15.39 31.63 -17.80
N ALA A 631 -15.19 32.78 -18.46
CA ALA A 631 -15.85 34.03 -18.08
C ALA A 631 -17.31 34.07 -18.56
N GLU A 632 -17.57 33.49 -19.72
CA GLU A 632 -18.87 33.44 -20.37
C GLU A 632 -19.78 32.35 -19.78
N ALA A 633 -21.08 32.58 -19.87
CA ALA A 633 -22.11 31.60 -19.53
C ALA A 633 -22.52 30.76 -20.76
N PHE A 634 -22.61 29.45 -20.57
CA PHE A 634 -23.09 28.52 -21.60
C PHE A 634 -24.58 28.74 -21.92
N GLY A 635 -24.90 28.84 -23.21
CA GLY A 635 -26.23 29.10 -23.75
C GLY A 635 -26.22 29.26 -25.28
N SER A 636 -27.34 29.70 -25.86
CA SER A 636 -27.49 29.88 -27.32
C SER A 636 -26.52 30.91 -27.91
N LEU A 637 -26.12 31.90 -27.11
CA LEU A 637 -25.22 33.00 -27.50
C LEU A 637 -23.75 32.74 -27.17
N THR A 638 -23.39 31.55 -26.65
CA THR A 638 -21.99 31.28 -26.29
C THR A 638 -21.11 31.35 -27.54
N PRO A 639 -20.05 32.17 -27.54
CA PRO A 639 -19.19 32.32 -28.71
C PRO A 639 -18.31 31.09 -28.92
N GLN A 640 -17.74 30.96 -30.13
CA GLN A 640 -16.74 29.94 -30.42
C GLN A 640 -15.44 30.14 -29.62
N LEU A 641 -15.06 31.40 -29.37
CA LEU A 641 -13.91 31.77 -28.54
C LEU A 641 -14.40 32.22 -27.17
N ILE A 642 -14.06 31.44 -26.13
CA ILE A 642 -14.36 31.76 -24.73
C ILE A 642 -13.11 32.31 -24.04
N SER A 643 -13.30 33.10 -22.99
CA SER A 643 -12.23 33.82 -22.29
C SER A 643 -11.98 33.20 -20.92
N ASN A 644 -10.72 33.23 -20.46
CA ASN A 644 -10.40 32.82 -19.09
C ASN A 644 -11.01 33.79 -18.08
N LYS A 645 -11.66 33.26 -17.03
CA LYS A 645 -12.28 34.03 -15.94
C LYS A 645 -11.29 34.97 -15.24
N PHE A 646 -10.03 34.56 -15.09
CA PHE A 646 -9.00 35.34 -14.40
C PHE A 646 -8.13 36.19 -15.34
N ASN A 647 -8.18 35.91 -16.65
CA ASN A 647 -7.45 36.67 -17.66
C ASN A 647 -8.23 36.71 -18.98
N GLN A 648 -9.11 37.69 -19.14
CA GLN A 648 -10.00 37.76 -20.31
C GLN A 648 -9.28 38.00 -21.65
N GLN A 649 -7.98 38.35 -21.64
CA GLN A 649 -7.17 38.43 -22.86
C GLN A 649 -6.84 37.04 -23.41
N GLU A 650 -6.80 36.03 -22.53
CA GLU A 650 -6.56 34.66 -22.89
C GLU A 650 -7.86 34.03 -23.40
N LYS A 651 -7.88 33.67 -24.69
CA LYS A 651 -9.05 33.14 -25.38
C LYS A 651 -8.81 31.74 -25.92
N TYR A 652 -9.84 30.91 -25.86
CA TYR A 652 -9.79 29.49 -26.19
C TYR A 652 -10.89 29.12 -27.20
N ASN A 653 -10.52 28.43 -28.26
CA ASN A 653 -11.49 27.85 -29.19
C ASN A 653 -12.00 26.50 -28.68
N TRP A 654 -12.99 26.53 -27.80
CA TRP A 654 -13.47 25.32 -27.12
C TRP A 654 -14.13 24.29 -28.04
N THR A 655 -14.48 24.68 -29.26
CA THR A 655 -15.07 23.77 -30.26
C THR A 655 -14.04 22.88 -30.98
N SER A 656 -12.73 23.17 -30.84
CA SER A 656 -11.67 22.44 -31.57
C SER A 656 -10.38 22.20 -30.79
N SER A 657 -10.21 22.81 -29.61
CA SER A 657 -8.93 22.81 -28.88
C SER A 657 -8.87 21.90 -27.64
N GLY A 658 -9.79 20.92 -27.50
CA GLY A 658 -9.86 20.06 -26.31
C GLY A 658 -10.12 20.80 -24.99
N CYS A 659 -10.62 22.04 -25.06
CA CYS A 659 -10.92 22.85 -23.89
C CYS A 659 -12.09 22.26 -23.11
N ILE A 660 -11.84 21.89 -21.85
CA ILE A 660 -12.89 21.51 -20.89
C ILE A 660 -13.24 22.73 -20.06
N ALA A 661 -14.36 23.37 -20.39
CA ALA A 661 -14.77 24.62 -19.78
C ALA A 661 -15.62 24.37 -18.53
N VAL A 662 -15.21 24.97 -17.41
CA VAL A 662 -16.08 25.17 -16.24
C VAL A 662 -16.86 26.44 -16.48
N ASN A 663 -18.18 26.35 -16.44
CA ASN A 663 -19.07 27.41 -16.87
C ASN A 663 -18.95 28.68 -16.01
N GLY A 664 -19.16 29.85 -16.63
CA GLY A 664 -19.24 31.12 -15.92
C GLY A 664 -20.50 31.22 -15.04
N ASP A 665 -20.47 32.15 -14.09
CA ASP A 665 -21.58 32.36 -13.16
C ASP A 665 -22.86 32.76 -13.92
N GLY A 666 -24.02 32.22 -13.52
CA GLY A 666 -25.33 32.57 -14.10
C GLY A 666 -25.77 31.80 -15.36
N GLY A 667 -25.08 30.71 -15.73
CA GLY A 667 -25.44 29.88 -16.89
C GLY A 667 -26.75 29.08 -16.79
N ALA A 668 -27.24 28.60 -17.95
CA ALA A 668 -28.53 27.93 -18.17
C ALA A 668 -28.67 26.52 -17.55
N GLY A 669 -27.96 26.25 -16.47
CA GLY A 669 -27.98 24.96 -15.80
C GLY A 669 -26.92 23.97 -16.28
N VAL A 670 -25.93 24.40 -17.06
CA VAL A 670 -24.74 23.61 -17.42
C VAL A 670 -23.61 24.02 -16.50
N ASP A 671 -22.84 23.07 -15.95
CA ASP A 671 -21.73 23.37 -15.05
C ASP A 671 -20.38 23.13 -15.75
N ILE A 672 -20.32 22.12 -16.62
CA ILE A 672 -19.15 21.81 -17.46
C ILE A 672 -19.61 21.66 -18.91
N PHE A 673 -18.85 22.20 -19.86
CA PHE A 673 -19.08 21.94 -21.28
C PHE A 673 -17.78 21.82 -22.06
N PHE A 674 -17.82 21.03 -23.13
CA PHE A 674 -16.71 20.88 -24.07
C PHE A 674 -17.20 20.30 -25.39
N ALA A 675 -16.33 20.24 -26.39
CA ALA A 675 -16.65 19.62 -27.66
C ALA A 675 -15.54 18.69 -28.13
N LEU A 676 -15.94 17.61 -28.78
CA LEU A 676 -15.08 16.70 -29.54
C LEU A 676 -15.72 16.50 -30.92
N ASN A 677 -14.97 15.97 -31.88
CA ASN A 677 -15.53 15.63 -33.20
C ASN A 677 -15.98 14.17 -33.23
N ASP A 678 -17.11 13.90 -33.87
CA ASP A 678 -17.53 12.54 -34.19
C ASP A 678 -16.46 11.87 -35.08
N ALA A 679 -16.13 10.61 -34.78
CA ALA A 679 -15.04 9.89 -35.43
C ALA A 679 -15.32 9.61 -36.92
N VAL A 680 -16.59 9.49 -37.31
CA VAL A 680 -17.01 9.09 -38.66
C VAL A 680 -17.38 10.31 -39.51
N THR A 681 -18.19 11.19 -38.95
CA THR A 681 -18.77 12.33 -39.67
C THR A 681 -17.97 13.62 -39.53
N ASP A 682 -17.04 13.67 -38.55
CA ASP A 682 -16.31 14.88 -38.15
C ASP A 682 -17.21 16.03 -37.67
N ASN A 683 -18.51 15.78 -37.49
CA ASN A 683 -19.45 16.72 -36.91
C ASN A 683 -19.09 16.99 -35.45
N VAL A 684 -19.32 18.21 -34.99
CA VAL A 684 -19.07 18.60 -33.60
C VAL A 684 -20.06 17.89 -32.68
N VAL A 685 -19.54 17.22 -31.66
CA VAL A 685 -20.29 16.62 -30.55
C VAL A 685 -20.03 17.46 -29.31
N VAL A 686 -21.05 18.19 -28.88
CA VAL A 686 -21.02 19.04 -27.70
C VAL A 686 -21.43 18.21 -26.50
N PHE A 687 -20.59 18.19 -25.47
CA PHE A 687 -20.87 17.59 -24.18
C PHE A 687 -21.25 18.69 -23.20
N VAL A 688 -22.38 18.51 -22.53
CA VAL A 688 -22.78 19.33 -21.38
C VAL A 688 -22.97 18.42 -20.19
N ASP A 689 -22.33 18.74 -19.07
CA ASP A 689 -22.42 18.01 -17.81
C ASP A 689 -23.00 18.96 -16.75
N GLN A 690 -24.11 18.51 -16.16
CA GLN A 690 -24.78 19.14 -15.04
C GLN A 690 -24.49 18.42 -13.74
N ARG A 691 -24.06 19.21 -12.76
CA ARG A 691 -23.74 18.87 -11.38
C ARG A 691 -24.48 19.81 -10.45
N LYS A 692 -25.81 19.64 -10.38
CA LYS A 692 -26.68 20.59 -9.66
C LYS A 692 -26.92 20.23 -8.20
N ARG A 693 -26.85 21.30 -7.40
CA ARG A 693 -27.06 21.46 -5.96
C ARG A 693 -28.54 21.52 -5.51
N GLN A 694 -29.40 22.30 -6.18
CA GLN A 694 -30.69 22.77 -5.61
C GLN A 694 -31.96 22.01 -6.04
N PHE A 695 -31.85 21.07 -6.96
CA PHE A 695 -33.02 20.34 -7.49
C PHE A 695 -32.96 18.91 -6.94
N GLY A 696 -33.48 18.73 -5.72
CA GLY A 696 -33.34 17.55 -4.87
C GLY A 696 -33.23 16.23 -5.63
N LYS A 697 -32.27 15.39 -5.22
CA LYS A 697 -32.03 13.99 -5.63
C LYS A 697 -32.76 13.61 -6.92
N PHE A 698 -32.10 13.66 -8.09
CA PHE A 698 -32.70 13.34 -9.41
C PHE A 698 -33.79 12.28 -9.29
N GLN A 699 -35.05 12.70 -9.42
CA GLN A 699 -36.17 11.79 -9.44
C GLN A 699 -36.52 11.51 -10.89
N PRO A 700 -36.73 10.24 -11.29
CA PRO A 700 -37.13 9.90 -12.65
C PRO A 700 -38.33 10.71 -13.17
N CYS A 701 -39.29 11.04 -12.29
CA CYS A 701 -40.46 11.86 -12.63
C CYS A 701 -40.11 13.30 -13.05
N HIS A 702 -38.98 13.85 -12.60
CA HIS A 702 -38.51 15.20 -12.93
C HIS A 702 -37.41 15.20 -14.01
N ALA A 703 -37.00 14.03 -14.50
CA ALA A 703 -35.91 13.88 -15.47
C ALA A 703 -36.06 14.76 -16.72
N LYS A 704 -37.30 14.94 -17.19
CA LYS A 704 -37.62 15.82 -18.33
C LYS A 704 -37.22 17.27 -18.08
N GLU A 705 -37.36 17.78 -16.85
CA GLU A 705 -37.00 19.15 -16.51
C GLU A 705 -35.47 19.32 -16.46
N TYR A 706 -34.75 18.37 -15.86
CA TYR A 706 -33.29 18.39 -15.80
C TYR A 706 -32.68 18.36 -17.20
N LEU A 707 -33.08 17.38 -18.00
CA LEU A 707 -32.57 17.21 -19.37
C LEU A 707 -33.04 18.34 -20.29
N GLY A 708 -34.21 18.93 -20.02
CA GLY A 708 -34.71 20.11 -20.72
C GLY A 708 -33.77 21.31 -20.58
N LYS A 709 -33.26 21.58 -19.37
CA LYS A 709 -32.28 22.66 -19.12
C LYS A 709 -30.98 22.47 -19.89
N LEU A 710 -30.59 21.22 -20.11
CA LEU A 710 -29.39 20.86 -20.88
C LEU A 710 -29.59 20.82 -22.40
N SER A 711 -30.79 21.16 -22.88
CA SER A 711 -31.09 21.10 -24.32
C SER A 711 -30.70 22.38 -25.07
N VAL A 712 -30.18 23.39 -24.37
CA VAL A 712 -29.67 24.61 -25.00
C VAL A 712 -28.30 24.33 -25.63
N CYS A 713 -28.12 24.71 -26.89
CA CYS A 713 -26.86 24.60 -27.63
C CYS A 713 -26.61 25.94 -28.35
N PRO A 714 -25.35 26.36 -28.55
CA PRO A 714 -25.04 27.56 -29.31
C PRO A 714 -25.62 27.53 -30.73
N ASP A 715 -26.28 28.62 -31.16
CA ASP A 715 -27.05 28.64 -32.41
C ASP A 715 -26.16 28.32 -33.63
N PHE A 716 -24.91 28.76 -33.60
CA PHE A 716 -23.94 28.52 -34.67
C PHE A 716 -23.53 27.04 -34.79
N LEU A 717 -23.60 26.26 -33.70
CA LEU A 717 -23.32 24.83 -33.69
C LEU A 717 -24.54 24.05 -34.18
N VAL A 718 -25.74 24.44 -33.75
CA VAL A 718 -26.99 23.88 -34.26
C VAL A 718 -27.08 24.05 -35.78
N ALA A 719 -26.78 25.25 -36.30
CA ALA A 719 -26.76 25.53 -37.73
C ALA A 719 -25.76 24.68 -38.52
N ARG A 720 -24.71 24.17 -37.85
CA ARG A 720 -23.68 23.29 -38.43
C ARG A 720 -23.97 21.79 -38.21
N GLY A 721 -25.15 21.44 -37.69
CA GLY A 721 -25.52 20.05 -37.43
C GLY A 721 -24.80 19.41 -36.25
N ALA A 722 -24.34 20.21 -35.27
CA ALA A 722 -23.70 19.67 -34.08
C ALA A 722 -24.66 18.78 -33.29
N ARG A 723 -24.13 17.68 -32.75
CA ARG A 723 -24.84 16.77 -31.86
C ARG A 723 -24.63 17.19 -30.40
N LEU A 724 -25.68 17.18 -29.59
CA LEU A 724 -25.62 17.59 -28.19
C LEU A 724 -25.83 16.39 -27.27
N VAL A 725 -24.79 16.04 -26.50
CA VAL A 725 -24.80 14.96 -25.51
C VAL A 725 -24.96 15.56 -24.11
N ARG A 726 -26.01 15.16 -23.40
CA ARG A 726 -26.46 15.75 -22.14
C ARG A 726 -26.20 14.81 -20.97
N GLY A 727 -25.26 15.19 -20.13
CA GLY A 727 -24.88 14.49 -18.91
C GLY A 727 -25.56 15.07 -17.69
N VAL A 728 -26.16 14.20 -16.87
CA VAL A 728 -26.51 14.55 -15.50
C VAL A 728 -25.71 13.64 -14.57
N LEU A 729 -24.78 14.23 -13.85
CA LEU A 729 -24.04 13.54 -12.81
C LEU A 729 -24.70 13.89 -11.49
N ASN A 730 -25.56 13.00 -11.03
CA ASN A 730 -26.30 13.16 -9.80
C ASN A 730 -26.26 11.85 -9.00
N CYS A 731 -25.86 11.91 -7.73
CA CYS A 731 -25.61 10.74 -6.90
C CYS A 731 -26.90 10.13 -6.34
N VAL A 732 -27.86 9.81 -7.21
CA VAL A 732 -29.08 9.10 -6.82
C VAL A 732 -28.80 7.61 -6.74
N SER A 733 -29.47 6.92 -5.83
CA SER A 733 -29.41 5.46 -5.71
C SER A 733 -29.84 4.79 -7.02
N LEU A 734 -29.12 3.72 -7.38
CA LEU A 734 -29.36 2.94 -8.58
C LEU A 734 -30.78 2.33 -8.61
N SER A 735 -31.38 2.05 -7.44
CA SER A 735 -32.76 1.56 -7.32
C SER A 735 -33.77 2.54 -7.90
N ASN A 736 -33.56 3.85 -7.69
CA ASN A 736 -34.45 4.88 -8.22
C ASN A 736 -34.35 5.00 -9.74
N LEU A 737 -33.22 4.58 -10.32
CA LEU A 737 -33.02 4.63 -11.76
C LEU A 737 -33.38 3.32 -12.45
N ALA A 738 -33.62 2.22 -11.71
CA ALA A 738 -33.70 0.86 -12.26
C ALA A 738 -34.64 0.76 -13.49
N THR A 739 -35.81 1.40 -13.41
CA THR A 739 -36.83 1.42 -14.46
C THR A 739 -36.81 2.67 -15.35
N TYR A 740 -35.84 3.57 -15.17
CA TYR A 740 -35.74 4.79 -15.95
C TYR A 740 -35.01 4.54 -17.27
N ASP A 741 -35.70 4.79 -18.37
CA ASP A 741 -35.14 4.77 -19.72
C ASP A 741 -34.45 6.10 -20.01
N VAL A 742 -33.13 6.05 -20.13
CA VAL A 742 -32.31 7.23 -20.42
C VAL A 742 -32.53 7.63 -21.89
N PRO A 743 -32.96 8.87 -22.16
CA PRO A 743 -33.19 9.31 -23.54
C PRO A 743 -31.94 9.24 -24.41
N HIS A 744 -32.14 9.22 -25.73
CA HIS A 744 -31.02 9.35 -26.68
C HIS A 744 -30.22 10.64 -26.42
N ASP A 745 -28.92 10.53 -26.68
CA ASP A 745 -27.94 11.59 -26.45
C ASP A 745 -27.93 12.11 -25.01
N CYS A 746 -28.30 11.26 -24.06
CA CYS A 746 -28.15 11.52 -22.63
C CYS A 746 -27.34 10.43 -21.95
N PHE A 747 -26.66 10.82 -20.87
CA PHE A 747 -26.07 9.88 -19.94
C PHE A 747 -26.32 10.30 -18.49
N LEU A 748 -26.53 9.31 -17.63
CA LEU A 748 -26.72 9.49 -16.20
C LEU A 748 -25.68 8.68 -15.44
N LEU A 749 -25.05 9.27 -14.44
CA LEU A 749 -24.15 8.53 -13.55
C LEU A 749 -24.76 8.48 -12.15
N SER A 750 -25.02 7.26 -11.65
CA SER A 750 -25.49 7.05 -10.27
C SER A 750 -24.33 6.99 -9.28
N ARG A 751 -24.63 7.06 -7.97
CA ARG A 751 -23.63 6.89 -6.91
C ARG A 751 -22.91 5.53 -7.00
N ASN A 752 -23.68 4.46 -7.23
CA ASN A 752 -23.16 3.10 -7.18
C ASN A 752 -22.17 2.80 -8.31
N GLU A 753 -22.22 3.58 -9.38
CA GLU A 753 -21.35 3.46 -10.54
C GLU A 753 -20.13 4.40 -10.45
N SER A 754 -20.02 5.22 -9.40
CA SER A 754 -18.93 6.18 -9.20
C SER A 754 -17.54 5.52 -9.21
N GLU A 755 -17.39 4.37 -8.55
CA GLU A 755 -16.11 3.63 -8.58
C GLU A 755 -15.73 3.17 -9.99
N GLN A 756 -16.71 2.68 -10.75
CA GLN A 756 -16.50 2.23 -12.13
C GLN A 756 -16.17 3.40 -13.06
N PHE A 757 -16.78 4.56 -12.83
CA PHE A 757 -16.52 5.77 -13.58
C PHE A 757 -15.15 6.34 -13.19
N HIS A 758 -14.97 6.81 -11.97
CA HIS A 758 -13.76 7.53 -11.57
C HIS A 758 -12.50 6.66 -11.42
N GLY A 759 -12.63 5.33 -11.43
CA GLY A 759 -11.50 4.43 -11.28
C GLY A 759 -10.77 4.66 -9.96
N THR A 760 -9.46 4.88 -10.00
CA THR A 760 -8.67 5.22 -8.80
C THR A 760 -9.15 6.49 -8.11
N LEU A 761 -9.66 7.47 -8.87
CA LEU A 761 -10.09 8.76 -8.34
C LEU A 761 -11.46 8.72 -7.67
N ALA A 762 -12.11 7.56 -7.59
CA ALA A 762 -13.35 7.39 -6.83
C ALA A 762 -13.17 7.61 -5.32
N TYR A 763 -11.93 7.60 -4.83
CA TYR A 763 -11.58 7.92 -3.44
C TYR A 763 -11.19 9.38 -3.23
N HIS A 764 -11.17 10.17 -4.31
CA HIS A 764 -10.87 11.58 -4.22
C HIS A 764 -12.01 12.33 -3.49
N PRO A 765 -11.75 13.13 -2.45
CA PRO A 765 -12.82 13.77 -1.66
C PRO A 765 -13.73 14.68 -2.48
N ALA A 766 -13.20 15.33 -3.51
CA ALA A 766 -13.97 16.15 -4.44
C ALA A 766 -14.77 15.36 -5.50
N CYS A 767 -14.71 14.02 -5.53
CA CYS A 767 -15.46 13.24 -6.52
C CYS A 767 -16.97 13.20 -6.25
N THR A 768 -17.37 13.37 -4.99
CA THR A 768 -18.76 13.43 -4.55
C THR A 768 -18.91 14.59 -3.57
N PRO A 769 -19.99 15.38 -3.67
CA PRO A 769 -20.29 16.40 -2.67
C PRO A 769 -21.05 15.79 -1.48
N PHE A 770 -21.57 14.56 -1.60
CA PHE A 770 -22.44 13.93 -0.61
C PHE A 770 -21.67 13.30 0.54
N ILE A 771 -22.27 13.39 1.72
CA ILE A 771 -21.74 12.92 2.99
C ILE A 771 -22.79 11.99 3.59
N SER A 772 -22.45 10.71 3.72
CA SER A 772 -23.33 9.74 4.35
C SER A 772 -23.43 10.01 5.85
N VAL A 773 -24.62 10.35 6.32
CA VAL A 773 -24.91 10.59 7.74
C VAL A 773 -24.62 9.34 8.58
N ASP A 774 -24.91 8.17 8.03
CA ASP A 774 -24.75 6.90 8.74
C ASP A 774 -23.35 6.31 8.67
N SER A 775 -22.54 6.64 7.64
CA SER A 775 -21.22 6.02 7.46
C SER A 775 -20.03 6.98 7.46
N ALA A 776 -20.22 8.29 7.26
CA ALA A 776 -19.11 9.24 7.16
C ALA A 776 -18.42 9.48 8.51
N CYS A 777 -17.16 9.88 8.47
CA CYS A 777 -16.40 10.27 9.67
C CYS A 777 -16.99 11.53 10.33
N GLN A 778 -16.65 11.78 11.61
CA GLN A 778 -17.17 12.95 12.34
C GLN A 778 -16.77 14.25 11.61
N THR A 779 -15.54 14.32 11.11
CA THR A 779 -15.02 15.46 10.36
C THR A 779 -15.84 15.79 9.11
N ALA A 780 -16.31 14.78 8.38
CA ALA A 780 -17.20 15.00 7.24
C ALA A 780 -18.61 15.43 7.70
N LEU A 781 -19.17 14.79 8.73
CA LEU A 781 -20.49 15.15 9.27
C LEU A 781 -20.59 16.62 9.70
N LYS A 782 -19.50 17.19 10.24
CA LYS A 782 -19.45 18.61 10.63
C LYS A 782 -19.79 19.56 9.48
N SER A 783 -19.50 19.21 8.22
CA SER A 783 -19.89 20.04 7.08
C SER A 783 -21.39 20.02 6.75
N LEU A 784 -22.17 19.10 7.34
CA LEU A 784 -23.63 19.09 7.26
C LEU A 784 -24.29 19.90 8.39
N LEU A 785 -23.51 20.55 9.26
CA LEU A 785 -24.03 21.20 10.46
C LEU A 785 -23.61 22.68 10.48
N ARG A 786 -24.57 23.57 10.75
CA ARG A 786 -24.29 25.01 10.91
C ARG A 786 -24.66 25.45 12.31
N GLY A 787 -23.69 26.09 12.98
CA GLY A 787 -23.81 26.57 14.35
C GLY A 787 -22.46 27.05 14.87
N THR A 788 -22.33 27.23 16.18
CA THR A 788 -21.02 27.47 16.79
C THR A 788 -20.14 26.22 16.67
N MET A 789 -18.81 26.38 16.62
CA MET A 789 -17.87 25.23 16.55
C MET A 789 -18.16 24.18 17.61
N LYS A 790 -18.40 24.61 18.85
CA LYS A 790 -18.71 23.72 19.97
C LYS A 790 -20.00 22.93 19.74
N ALA A 791 -21.08 23.61 19.33
CA ALA A 791 -22.36 22.96 19.05
C ALA A 791 -22.27 21.98 17.86
N VAL A 792 -21.50 22.32 16.82
CA VAL A 792 -21.24 21.45 15.67
C VAL A 792 -20.47 20.19 16.08
N ASP A 793 -19.43 20.34 16.90
CA ASP A 793 -18.67 19.20 17.43
C ASP A 793 -19.56 18.27 18.27
N GLU A 794 -20.33 18.83 19.20
CA GLU A 794 -21.29 18.11 20.06
C GLU A 794 -22.36 17.39 19.24
N ALA A 795 -22.89 18.05 18.20
CA ALA A 795 -23.91 17.47 17.35
C ALA A 795 -23.38 16.34 16.46
N ALA A 796 -22.20 16.52 15.85
CA ALA A 796 -21.57 15.47 15.06
C ALA A 796 -21.26 14.24 15.93
N GLU A 797 -20.76 14.45 17.15
CA GLU A 797 -20.53 13.36 18.11
C GLU A 797 -21.83 12.66 18.51
N ALA A 798 -22.90 13.41 18.75
CA ALA A 798 -24.21 12.85 19.08
C ALA A 798 -24.80 12.00 17.93
N ILE A 799 -24.63 12.44 16.68
CA ILE A 799 -25.02 11.67 15.49
C ILE A 799 -24.21 10.38 15.38
N VAL A 800 -22.89 10.44 15.53
CA VAL A 800 -22.00 9.26 15.53
C VAL A 800 -22.35 8.29 16.66
N LYS A 801 -22.70 8.79 17.84
CA LYS A 801 -23.13 7.95 18.95
C LYS A 801 -24.47 7.27 18.64
N LYS A 802 -25.43 8.02 18.08
CA LYS A 802 -26.76 7.51 17.74
C LYS A 802 -26.69 6.37 16.71
N ARG A 803 -25.83 6.46 15.69
CA ARG A 803 -25.69 5.40 14.67
C ARG A 803 -25.13 4.08 15.20
N ASN A 804 -24.35 4.12 16.28
CA ASN A 804 -23.75 2.91 16.86
C ASN A 804 -24.72 2.13 17.75
N GLU A 805 -25.94 2.64 17.98
CA GLU A 805 -27.00 1.91 18.69
C GLU A 805 -27.58 0.78 17.79
N PRO A 806 -28.06 -0.34 18.35
CA PRO A 806 -28.61 -1.46 17.56
C PRO A 806 -29.80 -1.10 16.65
N SER A 807 -30.56 -0.06 17.03
CA SER A 807 -31.63 0.57 16.23
C SER A 807 -31.26 1.97 15.75
N GLY A 808 -29.96 2.27 15.76
CA GLY A 808 -29.35 3.54 15.42
C GLY A 808 -29.35 3.83 13.92
N GLY A 809 -28.97 5.06 13.58
CA GLY A 809 -28.96 5.57 12.21
C GLY A 809 -30.17 6.47 11.94
N PHE A 810 -30.17 7.07 10.76
CA PHE A 810 -31.18 8.03 10.34
C PHE A 810 -31.74 7.60 8.99
N ARG A 811 -33.06 7.57 8.82
CA ARG A 811 -33.68 7.16 7.55
C ARG A 811 -33.77 8.33 6.57
N ASN A 812 -33.84 9.54 7.09
CA ASN A 812 -34.04 10.76 6.32
C ASN A 812 -33.62 12.00 7.12
N SER A 813 -33.68 13.16 6.46
CA SER A 813 -33.31 14.45 7.05
C SER A 813 -34.20 14.87 8.22
N GLU A 814 -35.48 14.51 8.21
CA GLU A 814 -36.43 14.83 9.27
C GLU A 814 -36.05 14.10 10.56
N ASP A 815 -35.66 12.82 10.47
CA ASP A 815 -35.15 12.06 11.63
C ASP A 815 -33.96 12.77 12.30
N VAL A 816 -33.03 13.31 11.50
CA VAL A 816 -31.85 14.04 12.01
C VAL A 816 -32.27 15.36 12.66
N ARG A 817 -33.15 16.13 12.00
CA ARG A 817 -33.66 17.40 12.55
C ARG A 817 -34.39 17.17 13.87
N SER A 818 -35.30 16.20 13.92
CA SER A 818 -36.00 15.81 15.14
C SER A 818 -35.03 15.37 16.24
N PHE A 819 -33.99 14.60 15.91
CA PHE A 819 -32.96 14.21 16.88
C PHE A 819 -32.21 15.42 17.44
N ILE A 820 -31.80 16.35 16.57
CA ILE A 820 -31.11 17.59 16.94
C ILE A 820 -31.98 18.46 17.86
N GLU A 821 -33.27 18.61 17.54
CA GLU A 821 -34.24 19.36 18.34
C GLU A 821 -34.46 18.70 19.70
N VAL A 822 -34.72 17.39 19.74
CA VAL A 822 -34.94 16.63 20.98
C VAL A 822 -33.72 16.70 21.90
N LYS A 823 -32.51 16.63 21.34
CA LYS A 823 -31.24 16.73 22.07
C LYS A 823 -30.82 18.18 22.37
N ARG A 824 -31.52 19.17 21.82
CA ARG A 824 -31.25 20.62 21.97
C ARG A 824 -29.80 21.00 21.60
N LEU A 825 -29.31 20.47 20.49
CA LEU A 825 -27.88 20.58 20.10
C LEU A 825 -27.48 21.92 19.49
N GLY A 826 -28.40 22.90 19.36
CA GLY A 826 -28.05 24.28 18.98
C GLY A 826 -27.45 24.44 17.58
N VAL A 827 -27.70 23.49 16.68
CA VAL A 827 -27.24 23.49 15.29
C VAL A 827 -28.41 23.38 14.34
N THR A 828 -28.19 23.80 13.10
CA THR A 828 -29.09 23.51 11.97
C THR A 828 -28.45 22.47 11.08
N PHE A 829 -29.25 21.54 10.57
CA PHE A 829 -28.81 20.47 9.68
C PHE A 829 -29.01 20.86 8.23
N ASP A 830 -27.92 20.85 7.47
CA ASP A 830 -27.88 21.05 6.04
C ASP A 830 -28.00 19.69 5.36
N ASP A 831 -29.21 19.36 4.92
CA ASP A 831 -29.49 18.08 4.28
C ASP A 831 -29.26 18.07 2.77
N GLU A 832 -28.78 19.19 2.20
CA GLU A 832 -28.52 19.33 0.77
C GLU A 832 -27.47 18.32 0.28
N PHE A 833 -26.47 18.04 1.12
CA PHE A 833 -25.40 17.08 0.85
C PHE A 833 -25.47 15.84 1.74
N ALA A 834 -26.53 15.72 2.53
CA ALA A 834 -26.71 14.59 3.41
C ALA A 834 -27.22 13.36 2.65
N GLU A 835 -26.62 12.23 2.94
CA GLU A 835 -27.05 10.95 2.45
C GLU A 835 -27.39 9.99 3.59
N PHE A 836 -28.43 9.19 3.39
CA PHE A 836 -28.93 8.22 4.35
C PHE A 836 -28.83 6.83 3.77
N SER A 837 -28.60 5.85 4.64
CA SER A 837 -28.62 4.44 4.26
C SER A 837 -30.01 4.07 3.76
N SER A 838 -30.08 3.40 2.61
CA SER A 838 -31.33 2.88 2.04
C SER A 838 -31.85 1.66 2.77
#